data_AF-A0A1F9N794-F1
#
_entry.id   AF-A0A1F9N794-F1
#
_cell.length_a   1.000
_cell.length_b   1.000
_cell.length_c   1.000
_cell.angle_alpha   90.00
_cell.angle_beta   90.00
_cell.angle_gamma   90.00
#
_symmetry.space_group_name_H-M   'P 1'
#
loop_
_entity.id
_entity.type
_entity.pdbx_description
1 polymer ?
#
loop_
_entity_poly.entity_id
_entity_poly.type
_entity_poly.pdbx_seq_one_letter_code
_entity_poly.pdbx_strand_id
1 'polypeptide(L)'
;MPIDGIDVQIQSLISGANLDTQKKIGEEDEADHARKVAEKKIAEKKETLKSSNFNREVFQKQSNLEGRMRQIIGGAAGQDAADALKDWQNNGQLQSKLTEAQKNMFREAMAQNPKKGAETARAMTDVSKQPGFDKAIKTSQQMGTVQEGLIKNPNAEKQISQLLQNRFMKAPKSDAQAKNSFLRFGLQQTQKGNLDAVKKAGDMLGTMSKTNVGKTAQRAGINMAQRTGDPKSMQNVDKFLQNPDVSKMPAFARTKSTELLAKADGKEEVKEGFEQLASDNKFKAQTAQNKGRFFATIGTGRPSEFRAITDKALVALQDPSFPKRAGQVGKFLNKMSNEVQKGGANAVDPEKLIKSSKKSDLPTPPKLESTSELDDEEAARARSRNRSKVMQFFTKLQRTYEDGEKKLNSAKYLEDVNALQNLREAGEIDVSMLSSEEQAYVTERQQALNDKLSNVRNLQRQRSRELRTKRMPPAKRRARAAARRAIGRQPKYFNPNVGKQSGTQAFTRKAVNAGQPQSFTQPIRNIGGGGSIDQQVANAVSQLGEGPITPQIAGQVAATIAQQVAQQVAAQITEQLLFRGSPAPLTQAQPMAKEMSTSDTQQGKVDGWGIPRTFERDLGGVRNTAVRPKGEIDSEPTYDDLANEVYRGRTIVKDQTSIRGADELFITKWKELSKAEMALLKNLGWTQLEWDTKDSPAAKWPIAMGRPFANLNPTQRESVRKLGFSPHDWDGRVQAFTTGKNA
;
A
#
# COMPACT_ATOMS: atom_id res chain seq x y z
N MET A 1 66.02 24.81 42.54
CA MET A 1 64.70 25.44 42.80
C MET A 1 63.79 25.13 41.61
N PRO A 2 62.92 24.11 41.68
CA PRO A 2 61.90 23.86 40.69
C PRO A 2 60.56 24.48 41.14
N ILE A 3 59.87 25.15 40.22
CA ILE A 3 58.48 25.59 40.37
C ILE A 3 57.65 24.58 39.59
N ASP A 4 57.10 23.59 40.30
CA ASP A 4 56.08 22.67 39.80
C ASP A 4 54.71 23.15 40.26
N GLY A 5 53.78 23.26 39.31
CA GLY A 5 52.35 23.48 39.60
C GLY A 5 51.66 24.46 38.66
N ILE A 6 51.64 24.18 37.35
CA ILE A 6 50.62 24.80 36.48
C ILE A 6 49.37 23.93 36.55
N ASP A 7 48.31 24.57 37.05
CA ASP A 7 47.02 23.99 37.39
C ASP A 7 46.33 23.37 36.16
N VAL A 8 46.04 22.07 36.27
CA VAL A 8 45.41 21.22 35.24
C VAL A 8 44.04 21.78 34.81
N GLN A 9 43.39 22.60 35.64
CA GLN A 9 42.14 23.26 35.28
C GLN A 9 42.30 24.30 34.16
N ILE A 10 43.43 25.02 34.10
CA ILE A 10 43.65 26.07 33.09
C ILE A 10 43.88 25.47 31.70
N GLN A 11 44.58 24.32 31.61
CA GLN A 11 44.76 23.62 30.34
C GLN A 11 43.44 23.06 29.78
N SER A 12 42.51 22.64 30.65
CA SER A 12 41.19 22.16 30.20
C SER A 12 40.31 23.27 29.62
N LEU A 13 40.39 24.49 30.17
CA LEU A 13 39.62 25.65 29.71
C LEU A 13 40.12 26.18 28.37
N ILE A 14 41.44 26.18 28.15
CA ILE A 14 42.05 26.60 26.88
C ILE A 14 41.75 25.59 25.76
N SER A 15 41.74 24.29 26.09
CA SER A 15 41.35 23.22 25.17
C SER A 15 39.89 23.32 24.72
N GLY A 16 38.97 23.58 25.65
CA GLY A 16 37.54 23.75 25.35
C GLY A 16 37.24 24.96 24.46
N ALA A 17 37.87 26.11 24.74
CA ALA A 17 37.66 27.33 23.98
C ALA A 17 38.15 27.21 22.52
N ASN A 18 39.27 26.53 22.28
CA ASN A 18 39.76 26.30 20.91
C ASN A 18 38.86 25.35 20.11
N LEU A 19 38.23 24.37 20.77
CA LEU A 19 37.33 23.42 20.11
C LEU A 19 36.01 24.08 19.69
N ASP A 20 35.45 24.96 20.53
CA ASP A 20 34.24 25.70 20.20
C ASP A 20 34.47 26.75 19.10
N THR A 21 35.68 27.31 19.03
CA THR A 21 36.05 28.28 17.98
C THR A 21 36.22 27.59 16.62
N GLN A 22 36.85 26.40 16.58
CA GLN A 22 36.95 25.60 15.34
C GLN A 22 35.58 25.10 14.86
N LYS A 23 34.67 24.79 15.79
CA LYS A 23 33.32 24.34 15.45
C LYS A 23 32.46 25.46 14.85
N LYS A 24 32.61 26.69 15.36
CA LYS A 24 31.93 27.87 14.79
C LYS A 24 32.43 28.24 13.38
N ILE A 25 33.74 28.13 13.15
CA ILE A 25 34.32 28.38 11.82
C ILE A 25 33.79 27.37 10.79
N GLY A 26 33.70 26.08 11.17
CA GLY A 26 33.13 25.05 10.29
C GLY A 26 31.63 25.23 9.98
N GLU A 27 30.85 25.76 10.93
CA GLU A 27 29.42 26.04 10.74
C GLU A 27 29.18 27.26 9.81
N GLU A 28 30.05 28.28 9.85
CA GLU A 28 29.99 29.41 8.92
C GLU A 28 30.35 29.00 7.48
N ASP A 29 31.38 28.17 7.30
CA ASP A 29 31.78 27.66 5.99
C ASP A 29 30.71 26.76 5.34
N GLU A 30 30.02 25.94 6.14
CA GLU A 30 28.87 25.16 5.65
C GLU A 30 27.68 26.05 5.26
N ALA A 31 27.41 27.10 6.02
CA ALA A 31 26.33 28.04 5.73
C ALA A 31 26.59 28.84 4.44
N ASP A 32 27.83 29.27 4.22
CA ASP A 32 28.22 30.00 3.01
C ASP A 32 28.27 29.10 1.77
N HIS A 33 28.70 27.84 1.91
CA HIS A 33 28.60 26.86 0.84
C HIS A 33 27.13 26.56 0.49
N ALA A 34 26.24 26.44 1.48
CA ALA A 34 24.81 26.25 1.25
C ALA A 34 24.17 27.44 0.52
N ARG A 35 24.57 28.67 0.85
CA ARG A 35 24.14 29.89 0.15
C ARG A 35 24.58 29.90 -1.31
N LYS A 36 25.86 29.65 -1.59
CA LYS A 36 26.39 29.59 -2.97
C LYS A 36 25.71 28.51 -3.81
N VAL A 37 25.41 27.35 -3.24
CA VAL A 37 24.66 26.28 -3.93
C VAL A 37 23.21 26.68 -4.20
N ALA A 38 22.56 27.39 -3.27
CA ALA A 38 21.20 27.90 -3.47
C ALA A 38 21.16 28.96 -4.58
N GLU A 39 22.11 29.89 -4.58
CA GLU A 39 22.25 30.93 -5.61
C GLU A 39 22.51 30.33 -6.99
N LYS A 40 23.40 29.34 -7.10
CA LYS A 40 23.65 28.62 -8.35
C LYS A 40 22.40 27.92 -8.87
N LYS A 41 21.62 27.25 -8.00
CA LYS A 41 20.35 26.63 -8.41
C LYS A 41 19.30 27.65 -8.84
N ILE A 42 19.26 28.83 -8.22
CA ILE A 42 18.36 29.91 -8.61
C ILE A 42 18.79 30.48 -9.98
N ALA A 43 20.09 30.63 -10.22
CA ALA A 43 20.64 31.07 -11.49
C ALA A 43 20.35 30.06 -12.63
N GLU A 44 20.64 28.77 -12.44
CA GLU A 44 20.33 27.70 -13.40
C GLU A 44 18.81 27.61 -13.68
N LYS A 45 17.98 27.82 -12.66
CA LYS A 45 16.52 27.85 -12.83
C LYS A 45 16.03 29.09 -13.58
N LYS A 46 16.67 30.25 -13.37
CA LYS A 46 16.39 31.48 -14.15
C LYS A 46 16.85 31.33 -15.59
N GLU A 47 17.98 30.66 -15.83
CA GLU A 47 18.52 30.44 -17.17
C GLU A 47 17.69 29.42 -17.95
N THR A 48 17.26 28.32 -17.32
CA THR A 48 16.30 27.35 -17.92
C THR A 48 14.92 27.95 -18.19
N LEU A 49 14.45 28.89 -17.35
CA LEU A 49 13.21 29.63 -17.63
C LEU A 49 13.39 30.60 -18.82
N LYS A 50 14.55 31.26 -18.94
CA LYS A 50 14.88 32.16 -20.06
C LYS A 50 15.11 31.40 -21.37
N SER A 51 15.68 30.19 -21.33
CA SER A 51 15.95 29.35 -22.51
C SER A 51 14.80 28.42 -22.89
N SER A 52 13.71 28.38 -22.12
CA SER A 52 12.52 27.59 -22.48
C SER A 52 11.75 28.24 -23.64
N ASN A 53 12.21 27.98 -24.86
CA ASN A 53 11.48 28.23 -26.11
C ASN A 53 10.05 27.66 -26.09
N PHE A 54 9.78 26.68 -25.21
CA PHE A 54 8.47 26.07 -25.00
C PHE A 54 7.35 27.09 -24.71
N ASN A 55 7.58 28.10 -23.87
CA ASN A 55 6.55 29.10 -23.57
C ASN A 55 6.28 30.03 -24.76
N ARG A 56 7.33 30.36 -25.54
CA ARG A 56 7.21 31.20 -26.73
C ARG A 56 6.50 30.46 -27.87
N GLU A 57 6.79 29.16 -28.04
CA GLU A 57 6.13 28.29 -29.02
C GLU A 57 4.65 28.06 -28.67
N VAL A 58 4.32 27.83 -27.39
CA VAL A 58 2.92 27.68 -26.94
C VAL A 58 2.14 28.98 -27.17
N PHE A 59 2.75 30.14 -26.88
CA PHE A 59 2.12 31.44 -27.10
C PHE A 59 1.91 31.75 -28.59
N GLN A 60 2.90 31.47 -29.45
CA GLN A 60 2.77 31.62 -30.90
C GLN A 60 1.71 30.68 -31.50
N LYS A 61 1.67 29.40 -31.06
CA LYS A 61 0.65 28.45 -31.49
C LYS A 61 -0.75 28.90 -31.09
N GLN A 62 -0.91 29.47 -29.89
CA GLN A 62 -2.20 29.98 -29.42
C GLN A 62 -2.67 31.23 -30.21
N SER A 63 -1.77 32.18 -30.46
CA SER A 63 -2.03 33.34 -31.32
C SER A 63 -2.48 32.94 -32.73
N ASN A 64 -1.77 32.01 -33.35
CA ASN A 64 -2.10 31.52 -34.70
C ASN A 64 -3.43 30.76 -34.74
N LEU A 65 -3.76 30.03 -33.67
CA LEU A 65 -5.02 29.34 -33.51
C LEU A 65 -6.20 30.33 -33.41
N GLU A 66 -6.06 31.38 -32.61
CA GLU A 66 -7.08 32.43 -32.47
C GLU A 66 -7.31 33.18 -33.80
N GLY A 67 -6.24 33.47 -34.54
CA GLY A 67 -6.33 34.07 -35.88
C GLY A 67 -7.10 33.19 -36.86
N ARG A 68 -6.78 31.88 -36.92
CA ARG A 68 -7.50 30.91 -37.77
C ARG A 68 -8.96 30.77 -37.37
N MET A 69 -9.27 30.73 -36.07
CA MET A 69 -10.65 30.66 -35.59
C MET A 69 -11.45 31.91 -36.01
N ARG A 70 -10.88 33.12 -35.89
CA ARG A 70 -11.55 34.35 -36.34
C ARG A 70 -11.84 34.34 -37.85
N GLN A 71 -10.91 33.86 -38.66
CA GLN A 71 -11.08 33.77 -40.12
C GLN A 71 -12.17 32.77 -40.52
N ILE A 72 -12.24 31.64 -39.82
CA ILE A 72 -13.24 30.59 -40.03
C ILE A 72 -14.65 31.05 -39.59
N ILE A 73 -14.73 31.79 -38.48
CA ILE A 73 -15.99 32.25 -37.90
C ILE A 73 -16.70 33.29 -38.79
N GLY A 74 -15.98 33.96 -39.69
CA GLY A 74 -16.55 35.00 -40.57
C GLY A 74 -17.52 34.51 -41.67
N GLY A 75 -17.63 33.20 -41.92
CA GLY A 75 -18.59 32.63 -42.89
C GLY A 75 -19.93 32.20 -42.24
N ALA A 76 -20.96 31.90 -43.04
CA ALA A 76 -22.27 31.45 -42.51
C ALA A 76 -22.18 30.17 -41.65
N ALA A 77 -21.34 29.21 -42.04
CA ALA A 77 -21.02 28.03 -41.21
C ALA A 77 -20.16 28.38 -39.97
N GLY A 78 -19.52 29.54 -39.99
CA GLY A 78 -18.72 30.09 -38.91
C GLY A 78 -19.55 30.73 -37.80
N GLN A 79 -20.71 31.31 -38.11
CA GLN A 79 -21.62 31.88 -37.11
C GLN A 79 -22.19 30.80 -36.20
N ASP A 80 -22.68 29.70 -36.78
CA ASP A 80 -23.13 28.51 -36.05
C ASP A 80 -22.05 27.92 -35.12
N ALA A 81 -20.80 27.90 -35.59
CA ALA A 81 -19.65 27.45 -34.81
C ALA A 81 -19.25 28.44 -33.71
N ALA A 82 -19.40 29.74 -33.97
CA ALA A 82 -19.14 30.79 -32.99
C ALA A 82 -20.15 30.77 -31.86
N ASP A 83 -21.44 30.61 -32.17
CA ASP A 83 -22.49 30.50 -31.16
C ASP A 83 -22.31 29.24 -30.31
N ALA A 84 -22.04 28.10 -30.95
CA ALA A 84 -21.73 26.85 -30.23
C ALA A 84 -20.48 26.98 -29.34
N LEU A 85 -19.43 27.67 -29.82
CA LEU A 85 -18.23 27.94 -29.03
C LEU A 85 -18.53 28.85 -27.85
N LYS A 86 -19.31 29.91 -28.06
CA LYS A 86 -19.71 30.86 -27.03
C LYS A 86 -20.51 30.18 -25.93
N ASP A 87 -21.47 29.33 -26.30
CA ASP A 87 -22.23 28.51 -25.35
C ASP A 87 -21.33 27.57 -24.56
N TRP A 88 -20.41 26.89 -25.23
CA TRP A 88 -19.43 26.02 -24.59
C TRP A 88 -18.50 26.79 -23.62
N GLN A 89 -18.05 27.99 -24.00
CA GLN A 89 -17.21 28.86 -23.18
C GLN A 89 -17.96 29.42 -21.97
N ASN A 90 -19.22 29.81 -22.15
CA ASN A 90 -20.07 30.37 -21.09
C ASN A 90 -20.60 29.30 -20.13
N ASN A 91 -20.46 28.02 -20.47
CA ASN A 91 -20.83 26.91 -19.60
C ASN A 91 -19.82 26.74 -18.44
N GLY A 92 -19.97 27.56 -17.40
CA GLY A 92 -19.08 27.56 -16.24
C GLY A 92 -18.93 26.18 -15.57
N GLN A 93 -19.99 25.37 -15.56
CA GLN A 93 -19.96 24.02 -15.02
C GLN A 93 -18.99 23.13 -15.82
N LEU A 94 -19.11 23.12 -17.15
CA LEU A 94 -18.22 22.39 -18.05
C LEU A 94 -16.79 22.90 -17.98
N GLN A 95 -16.59 24.22 -18.04
CA GLN A 95 -15.27 24.85 -18.02
C GLN A 95 -14.50 24.55 -16.73
N SER A 96 -15.18 24.49 -15.59
CA SER A 96 -14.57 24.15 -14.30
C SER A 96 -14.00 22.72 -14.25
N LYS A 97 -14.47 21.83 -15.13
CA LYS A 97 -14.03 20.43 -15.20
C LYS A 97 -12.92 20.21 -16.22
N LEU A 98 -12.62 21.18 -17.09
CA LEU A 98 -11.62 21.04 -18.15
C LEU A 98 -10.29 21.68 -17.75
N THR A 99 -9.19 21.01 -18.06
CA THR A 99 -7.85 21.62 -17.97
C THR A 99 -7.58 22.53 -19.18
N GLU A 100 -6.64 23.47 -19.08
CA GLU A 100 -6.29 24.31 -20.23
C GLU A 100 -5.80 23.51 -21.44
N ALA A 101 -5.04 22.42 -21.22
CA ALA A 101 -4.64 21.51 -22.29
C ALA A 101 -5.85 20.87 -23.00
N GLN A 102 -6.90 20.51 -22.25
CA GLN A 102 -8.15 19.97 -22.80
C GLN A 102 -8.96 21.02 -23.56
N LYS A 103 -8.99 22.27 -23.06
CA LYS A 103 -9.62 23.38 -23.77
C LYS A 103 -8.89 23.66 -25.09
N ASN A 104 -7.56 23.66 -25.09
CA ASN A 104 -6.74 23.86 -26.28
C ASN A 104 -6.93 22.74 -27.31
N MET A 105 -6.97 21.48 -26.87
CA MET A 105 -7.27 20.34 -27.75
C MET A 105 -8.63 20.49 -28.46
N PHE A 106 -9.64 21.04 -27.79
CA PHE A 106 -10.94 21.31 -28.41
C PHE A 106 -10.90 22.49 -29.38
N ARG A 107 -10.22 23.59 -29.02
CA ARG A 107 -10.01 24.72 -29.93
C ARG A 107 -9.26 24.29 -31.19
N GLU A 108 -8.28 23.40 -31.06
CA GLU A 108 -7.55 22.82 -32.19
C GLU A 108 -8.45 21.95 -33.07
N ALA A 109 -9.26 21.06 -32.47
CA ALA A 109 -10.23 20.26 -33.21
C ALA A 109 -11.27 21.14 -33.97
N MET A 110 -11.72 22.23 -33.34
CA MET A 110 -12.59 23.23 -33.95
C MET A 110 -11.93 23.94 -35.13
N ALA A 111 -10.67 24.36 -34.98
CA ALA A 111 -9.92 25.01 -36.05
C ALA A 111 -9.68 24.08 -37.26
N GLN A 112 -9.53 22.77 -37.01
CA GLN A 112 -9.36 21.76 -38.07
C GLN A 112 -10.67 21.43 -38.80
N ASN A 113 -11.79 21.32 -38.08
CA ASN A 113 -13.10 21.06 -38.67
C ASN A 113 -14.19 21.85 -37.92
N PRO A 114 -14.53 23.06 -38.39
CA PRO A 114 -15.42 23.98 -37.67
C PRO A 114 -16.83 23.44 -37.48
N LYS A 115 -17.38 22.78 -38.50
CA LYS A 115 -18.70 22.16 -38.44
C LYS A 115 -18.75 21.05 -37.38
N LYS A 116 -17.78 20.13 -37.42
CA LYS A 116 -17.67 19.05 -36.43
C LYS A 116 -17.41 19.61 -35.03
N GLY A 117 -16.59 20.65 -34.93
CA GLY A 117 -16.31 21.36 -33.69
C GLY A 117 -17.57 21.97 -33.07
N ALA A 118 -18.42 22.61 -33.88
CA ALA A 118 -19.71 23.15 -33.46
C ALA A 118 -20.64 22.06 -32.93
N GLU A 119 -20.76 20.94 -33.66
CA GLU A 119 -21.53 19.77 -33.23
C GLU A 119 -20.99 19.19 -31.90
N THR A 120 -19.66 19.08 -31.75
CA THR A 120 -19.03 18.67 -30.51
C THR A 120 -19.31 19.65 -29.37
N ALA A 121 -19.25 20.97 -29.60
CA ALA A 121 -19.54 21.99 -28.58
C ALA A 121 -20.98 21.90 -28.07
N ARG A 122 -21.94 21.76 -28.99
CA ARG A 122 -23.37 21.56 -28.68
C ARG A 122 -23.54 20.27 -27.85
N ALA A 123 -23.00 19.15 -28.33
CA ALA A 123 -23.06 17.87 -27.62
C ALA A 123 -22.42 17.93 -26.23
N MET A 124 -21.27 18.60 -26.07
CA MET A 124 -20.65 18.78 -24.74
C MET A 124 -21.52 19.62 -23.81
N THR A 125 -22.12 20.69 -24.33
CA THR A 125 -23.03 21.56 -23.59
C THR A 125 -24.27 20.79 -23.15
N ASP A 126 -24.88 20.02 -24.04
CA ASP A 126 -26.08 19.22 -23.75
C ASP A 126 -25.79 18.11 -22.75
N VAL A 127 -24.68 17.38 -22.91
CA VAL A 127 -24.22 16.37 -21.93
C VAL A 127 -24.00 16.97 -20.55
N SER A 128 -23.45 18.19 -20.47
CA SER A 128 -23.19 18.86 -19.18
C SER A 128 -24.46 19.34 -18.46
N LYS A 129 -25.51 19.69 -19.21
CA LYS A 129 -26.81 20.10 -18.67
C LYS A 129 -27.61 18.92 -18.08
N GLN A 130 -27.19 17.69 -18.34
CA GLN A 130 -27.96 16.52 -17.92
C GLN A 130 -28.00 16.33 -16.40
N PRO A 131 -29.14 15.87 -15.86
CA PRO A 131 -29.28 15.61 -14.44
C PRO A 131 -28.28 14.53 -13.99
N GLY A 132 -27.45 14.87 -13.01
CA GLY A 132 -26.44 13.98 -12.46
C GLY A 132 -25.06 14.04 -13.11
N PHE A 133 -24.83 14.95 -14.07
CA PHE A 133 -23.52 15.18 -14.67
C PHE A 133 -22.42 15.39 -13.60
N ASP A 134 -22.63 16.26 -12.62
CA ASP A 134 -21.65 16.50 -11.53
C ASP A 134 -21.38 15.29 -10.64
N LYS A 135 -22.38 14.41 -10.49
CA LYS A 135 -22.23 13.18 -9.72
C LYS A 135 -21.41 12.15 -10.51
N ALA A 136 -21.61 12.11 -11.82
CA ALA A 136 -20.90 11.25 -12.75
C ALA A 136 -19.44 11.69 -12.95
N ILE A 137 -19.22 12.95 -13.32
CA ILE A 137 -17.94 13.57 -13.69
C ILE A 137 -17.36 14.35 -12.50
N LYS A 138 -16.48 13.68 -11.76
CA LYS A 138 -15.80 14.26 -10.58
C LYS A 138 -14.40 14.79 -10.89
N THR A 139 -13.78 14.35 -11.97
CA THR A 139 -12.39 14.71 -12.30
C THR A 139 -12.27 15.20 -13.73
N SER A 140 -11.27 16.05 -13.98
CA SER A 140 -10.95 16.53 -15.33
C SER A 140 -10.52 15.42 -16.27
N GLN A 141 -9.95 14.33 -15.75
CA GLN A 141 -9.63 13.16 -16.57
C GLN A 141 -10.89 12.46 -17.12
N GLN A 142 -11.96 12.39 -16.33
CA GLN A 142 -13.25 11.84 -16.79
C GLN A 142 -13.86 12.74 -17.85
N MET A 143 -13.81 14.07 -17.62
CA MET A 143 -14.29 15.04 -18.60
C MET A 143 -13.50 14.98 -19.91
N GLY A 144 -12.18 14.88 -19.84
CA GLY A 144 -11.31 14.73 -21.01
C GLY A 144 -11.63 13.47 -21.82
N THR A 145 -11.99 12.37 -21.16
CA THR A 145 -12.42 11.15 -21.85
C THR A 145 -13.75 11.36 -22.60
N VAL A 146 -14.72 12.06 -22.00
CA VAL A 146 -15.98 12.43 -22.65
C VAL A 146 -15.73 13.35 -23.84
N GLN A 147 -14.90 14.37 -23.65
CA GLN A 147 -14.50 15.32 -24.68
C GLN A 147 -13.83 14.64 -25.87
N GLU A 148 -12.86 13.75 -25.62
CA GLU A 148 -12.19 12.98 -26.67
C GLU A 148 -13.18 12.10 -27.46
N GLY A 149 -14.16 11.50 -26.76
CA GLY A 149 -15.24 10.75 -27.39
C GLY A 149 -16.09 11.59 -28.33
N LEU A 150 -16.50 12.78 -27.90
CA LEU A 150 -17.34 13.71 -28.68
C LEU A 150 -16.58 14.40 -29.82
N ILE A 151 -15.29 14.68 -29.65
CA ILE A 151 -14.42 15.18 -30.74
C ILE A 151 -14.31 14.12 -31.85
N LYS A 152 -14.21 12.83 -31.47
CA LYS A 152 -14.16 11.74 -32.45
C LYS A 152 -15.51 11.53 -33.13
N ASN A 153 -16.60 11.52 -32.37
CA ASN A 153 -17.96 11.33 -32.87
C ASN A 153 -18.97 12.22 -32.11
N PRO A 154 -19.34 13.39 -32.65
CA PRO A 154 -20.31 14.28 -32.02
C PRO A 154 -21.68 13.63 -31.80
N ASN A 155 -22.09 12.74 -32.71
CA ASN A 155 -23.36 12.01 -32.64
C ASN A 155 -23.42 10.97 -31.51
N ALA A 156 -22.32 10.75 -30.78
CA ALA A 156 -22.28 9.88 -29.61
C ALA A 156 -22.90 10.53 -28.35
N GLU A 157 -23.42 11.76 -28.44
CA GLU A 157 -24.03 12.50 -27.35
C GLU A 157 -25.06 11.69 -26.57
N LYS A 158 -26.03 11.06 -27.25
CA LYS A 158 -27.10 10.26 -26.61
C LYS A 158 -26.53 9.04 -25.88
N GLN A 159 -25.52 8.39 -26.44
CA GLN A 159 -24.87 7.22 -25.83
C GLN A 159 -24.03 7.62 -24.61
N ILE A 160 -23.31 8.74 -24.69
CA ILE A 160 -22.57 9.32 -23.56
C ILE A 160 -23.51 9.71 -22.44
N SER A 161 -24.63 10.33 -22.80
CA SER A 161 -25.71 10.67 -21.88
C SER A 161 -26.18 9.42 -21.12
N GLN A 162 -26.54 8.36 -21.83
CA GLN A 162 -26.92 7.08 -21.23
C GLN A 162 -25.82 6.49 -20.33
N LEU A 163 -24.56 6.59 -20.74
CA LEU A 163 -23.39 6.18 -19.94
C LEU A 163 -23.29 6.94 -18.61
N LEU A 164 -23.46 8.27 -18.63
CA LEU A 164 -23.42 9.10 -17.43
C LEU A 164 -24.63 8.87 -16.52
N GLN A 165 -25.78 8.51 -17.11
CA GLN A 165 -26.97 8.14 -16.36
C GLN A 165 -26.83 6.80 -15.62
N ASN A 166 -25.83 5.98 -15.97
CA ASN A 166 -25.61 4.66 -15.37
C ASN A 166 -25.41 4.75 -13.84
N ARG A 167 -25.96 3.77 -13.13
CA ARG A 167 -25.90 3.67 -11.66
C ARG A 167 -24.48 3.74 -11.12
N PHE A 168 -23.51 3.11 -11.80
CA PHE A 168 -22.11 3.14 -11.39
C PHE A 168 -21.51 4.55 -11.41
N MET A 169 -21.81 5.31 -12.47
CA MET A 169 -21.35 6.69 -12.64
C MET A 169 -21.94 7.60 -11.56
N LYS A 170 -23.20 7.41 -11.18
CA LYS A 170 -23.83 8.23 -10.13
C LYS A 170 -23.47 7.81 -8.71
N ALA A 171 -22.92 6.61 -8.51
CA ALA A 171 -22.67 6.08 -7.17
C ALA A 171 -21.66 6.97 -6.39
N PRO A 172 -21.92 7.33 -5.13
CA PRO A 172 -21.00 8.18 -4.36
C PRO A 172 -19.69 7.46 -4.00
N LYS A 173 -19.76 6.12 -3.85
CA LYS A 173 -18.66 5.25 -3.42
C LYS A 173 -17.90 4.58 -4.58
N SER A 174 -18.20 4.91 -5.84
CA SER A 174 -17.44 4.36 -6.97
C SER A 174 -16.06 4.98 -7.08
N ASP A 175 -15.09 4.16 -7.48
CA ASP A 175 -13.70 4.54 -7.65
C ASP A 175 -13.53 5.43 -8.90
N ALA A 176 -12.89 6.59 -8.75
CA ALA A 176 -12.73 7.56 -9.84
C ALA A 176 -11.94 7.00 -11.03
N GLN A 177 -10.94 6.15 -10.77
CA GLN A 177 -10.16 5.49 -11.82
C GLN A 177 -11.01 4.44 -12.54
N ALA A 178 -11.78 3.63 -11.80
CA ALA A 178 -12.70 2.66 -12.41
C ALA A 178 -13.80 3.35 -13.24
N LYS A 179 -14.36 4.49 -12.79
CA LYS A 179 -15.27 5.33 -13.59
C LYS A 179 -14.63 5.80 -14.90
N ASN A 180 -13.38 6.27 -14.84
CA ASN A 180 -12.67 6.72 -16.03
C ASN A 180 -12.44 5.55 -17.03
N SER A 181 -12.06 4.38 -16.53
CA SER A 181 -11.96 3.16 -17.34
C SER A 181 -13.30 2.74 -17.93
N PHE A 182 -14.39 2.89 -17.16
CA PHE A 182 -15.75 2.59 -17.62
C PHE A 182 -16.21 3.54 -18.71
N LEU A 183 -15.91 4.85 -18.62
CA LEU A 183 -16.19 5.80 -19.69
C LEU A 183 -15.45 5.43 -20.98
N ARG A 184 -14.16 5.11 -20.90
CA ARG A 184 -13.37 4.67 -22.06
C ARG A 184 -13.93 3.40 -22.70
N PHE A 185 -14.23 2.40 -21.86
CA PHE A 185 -14.86 1.15 -22.30
C PHE A 185 -16.21 1.43 -22.96
N GLY A 186 -17.05 2.24 -22.31
CA GLY A 186 -18.35 2.67 -22.79
C GLY A 186 -18.27 3.28 -24.19
N LEU A 187 -17.45 4.31 -24.36
CA LEU A 187 -17.24 5.00 -25.64
C LEU A 187 -16.76 4.06 -26.75
N GLN A 188 -15.82 3.16 -26.43
CA GLN A 188 -15.30 2.17 -27.38
C GLN A 188 -16.38 1.16 -27.80
N GLN A 189 -17.20 0.69 -26.86
CA GLN A 189 -18.26 -0.27 -27.16
C GLN A 189 -19.47 0.37 -27.84
N THR A 190 -19.80 1.63 -27.51
CA THR A 190 -20.86 2.38 -28.20
C THR A 190 -20.51 2.62 -29.66
N GLN A 191 -19.23 2.87 -29.97
CA GLN A 191 -18.74 2.96 -31.36
C GLN A 191 -18.88 1.63 -32.12
N LYS A 192 -18.86 0.51 -31.40
CA LYS A 192 -19.08 -0.84 -31.94
C LYS A 192 -20.56 -1.25 -31.95
N GLY A 193 -21.48 -0.39 -31.52
CA GLY A 193 -22.90 -0.73 -31.37
C GLY A 193 -23.22 -1.69 -30.21
N ASN A 194 -22.26 -2.02 -29.34
CA ASN A 194 -22.43 -2.99 -28.26
C ASN A 194 -22.92 -2.35 -26.95
N LEU A 195 -24.14 -1.80 -26.99
CA LEU A 195 -24.74 -1.11 -25.83
C LEU A 195 -25.10 -2.07 -24.69
N ASP A 196 -25.39 -3.33 -24.98
CA ASP A 196 -25.76 -4.32 -23.96
C ASP A 196 -24.58 -4.65 -23.03
N ALA A 197 -23.37 -4.85 -23.59
CA ALA A 197 -22.17 -5.07 -22.78
C ALA A 197 -21.86 -3.86 -21.87
N VAL A 198 -22.08 -2.64 -22.37
CA VAL A 198 -21.92 -1.40 -21.60
C VAL A 198 -22.91 -1.34 -20.43
N LYS A 199 -24.19 -1.65 -20.71
CA LYS A 199 -25.24 -1.66 -19.69
C LYS A 199 -24.93 -2.69 -18.60
N LYS A 200 -24.61 -3.93 -18.98
CA LYS A 200 -24.27 -5.01 -18.04
C LYS A 200 -23.02 -4.72 -17.22
N ALA A 201 -21.97 -4.14 -17.83
CA ALA A 201 -20.78 -3.71 -17.09
C ALA A 201 -21.13 -2.62 -16.06
N GLY A 202 -21.97 -1.64 -16.45
CA GLY A 202 -22.40 -0.57 -15.58
C GLY A 202 -23.30 -1.05 -14.44
N ASP A 203 -24.19 -2.00 -14.70
CA ASP A 203 -25.06 -2.62 -13.69
C ASP A 203 -24.23 -3.41 -12.67
N MET A 204 -23.32 -4.27 -13.14
CA MET A 204 -22.37 -5.01 -12.30
C MET A 204 -21.53 -4.07 -11.41
N LEU A 205 -20.93 -3.02 -11.99
CA LEU A 205 -20.12 -2.04 -11.24
C LEU A 205 -20.99 -1.18 -10.30
N GLY A 206 -22.24 -0.94 -10.67
CA GLY A 206 -23.27 -0.30 -9.85
C GLY A 206 -23.58 -1.14 -8.61
N THR A 207 -23.75 -2.45 -8.77
CA THR A 207 -23.93 -3.41 -7.67
C THR A 207 -22.70 -3.45 -6.77
N MET A 208 -21.48 -3.50 -7.33
CA MET A 208 -20.24 -3.40 -6.54
C MET A 208 -20.22 -2.15 -5.66
N SER A 209 -20.59 -1.01 -6.23
CA SER A 209 -20.61 0.27 -5.50
C SER A 209 -21.71 0.30 -4.42
N LYS A 210 -22.89 -0.24 -4.71
CA LYS A 210 -24.02 -0.36 -3.76
C LYS A 210 -23.66 -1.28 -2.58
N THR A 211 -23.01 -2.40 -2.85
CA THR A 211 -22.67 -3.45 -1.87
C THR A 211 -21.39 -3.15 -1.09
N ASN A 212 -20.85 -1.92 -1.18
CA ASN A 212 -19.63 -1.46 -0.51
C ASN A 212 -18.39 -2.31 -0.83
N VAL A 213 -18.32 -2.85 -2.04
CA VAL A 213 -17.12 -3.53 -2.54
C VAL A 213 -16.02 -2.49 -2.76
N GLY A 214 -14.82 -2.78 -2.28
CA GLY A 214 -13.68 -1.87 -2.34
C GLY A 214 -13.19 -1.57 -3.76
N LYS A 215 -12.43 -0.47 -3.86
CA LYS A 215 -11.91 0.09 -5.13
C LYS A 215 -11.13 -0.91 -5.99
N THR A 216 -10.39 -1.84 -5.37
CA THR A 216 -9.57 -2.82 -6.12
C THR A 216 -10.42 -3.79 -6.92
N ALA A 217 -11.55 -4.25 -6.36
CA ALA A 217 -12.46 -5.14 -7.06
C ALA A 217 -13.27 -4.41 -8.13
N GLN A 218 -13.64 -3.14 -7.92
CA GLN A 218 -14.25 -2.32 -8.98
C GLN A 218 -13.32 -2.16 -10.18
N ARG A 219 -12.02 -1.92 -9.94
CA ARG A 219 -11.00 -1.88 -10.99
C ARG A 219 -10.81 -3.23 -11.67
N ALA A 220 -10.81 -4.33 -10.91
CA ALA A 220 -10.75 -5.67 -11.48
C ALA A 220 -11.98 -5.98 -12.34
N GLY A 221 -13.18 -5.56 -11.90
CA GLY A 221 -14.44 -5.71 -12.63
C GLY A 221 -14.45 -4.97 -13.97
N ILE A 222 -13.99 -3.72 -14.01
CA ILE A 222 -13.90 -3.01 -15.30
C ILE A 222 -12.82 -3.58 -16.21
N ASN A 223 -11.67 -3.98 -15.65
CA ASN A 223 -10.62 -4.64 -16.44
C ASN A 223 -11.11 -5.98 -17.01
N MET A 224 -11.94 -6.71 -16.28
CA MET A 224 -12.61 -7.92 -16.76
C MET A 224 -13.52 -7.60 -17.94
N ALA A 225 -14.45 -6.65 -17.78
CA ALA A 225 -15.38 -6.25 -18.83
C ALA A 225 -14.65 -5.79 -20.10
N GLN A 226 -13.51 -5.11 -19.97
CA GLN A 226 -12.65 -4.71 -21.08
C GLN A 226 -11.98 -5.91 -21.77
N ARG A 227 -11.55 -6.92 -21.02
CA ARG A 227 -10.88 -8.12 -21.58
C ARG A 227 -11.86 -9.05 -22.27
N THR A 228 -12.96 -9.39 -21.60
CA THR A 228 -13.87 -10.43 -22.09
C THR A 228 -14.93 -9.86 -23.02
N GLY A 229 -15.46 -8.69 -22.70
CA GLY A 229 -16.66 -8.16 -23.34
C GLY A 229 -17.91 -9.03 -23.14
N ASP A 230 -17.81 -10.17 -22.45
CA ASP A 230 -18.85 -11.18 -22.33
C ASP A 230 -19.90 -10.78 -21.28
N PRO A 231 -21.17 -10.58 -21.69
CA PRO A 231 -22.30 -10.41 -20.80
C PRO A 231 -22.42 -11.44 -19.67
N LYS A 232 -22.13 -12.72 -19.96
CA LYS A 232 -22.31 -13.82 -19.00
C LYS A 232 -21.32 -13.69 -17.85
N SER A 233 -20.05 -13.41 -18.14
CA SER A 233 -19.03 -13.09 -17.12
C SER A 233 -19.44 -11.96 -16.19
N MET A 234 -19.98 -10.86 -16.73
CA MET A 234 -20.42 -9.71 -15.93
C MET A 234 -21.63 -10.06 -15.05
N GLN A 235 -22.58 -10.81 -15.61
CA GLN A 235 -23.75 -11.30 -14.88
C GLN A 235 -23.36 -12.25 -13.74
N ASN A 236 -22.36 -13.10 -13.92
CA ASN A 236 -21.86 -13.99 -12.87
C ASN A 236 -21.29 -13.21 -11.68
N VAL A 237 -20.53 -12.14 -11.93
CA VAL A 237 -20.01 -11.27 -10.88
C VAL A 237 -21.13 -10.47 -10.19
N ASP A 238 -22.14 -10.02 -10.93
CA ASP A 238 -23.30 -9.33 -10.37
C ASP A 238 -24.14 -10.27 -9.49
N LYS A 239 -24.49 -11.46 -9.98
CA LYS A 239 -25.20 -12.51 -9.20
C LYS A 239 -24.44 -12.89 -7.93
N PHE A 240 -23.12 -13.06 -8.02
CA PHE A 240 -22.28 -13.32 -6.85
C PHE A 240 -22.45 -12.27 -5.75
N LEU A 241 -22.53 -10.99 -6.12
CA LEU A 241 -22.69 -9.89 -5.15
C LEU A 241 -24.09 -9.77 -4.57
N GLN A 242 -25.09 -10.27 -5.30
CA GLN A 242 -26.49 -10.31 -4.88
C GLN A 242 -26.78 -11.52 -3.98
N ASN A 243 -25.90 -12.53 -3.96
CA ASN A 243 -26.04 -13.69 -3.11
C ASN A 243 -26.12 -13.30 -1.61
N PRO A 244 -27.17 -13.74 -0.87
CA PRO A 244 -27.35 -13.39 0.53
C PRO A 244 -26.17 -13.76 1.43
N ASP A 245 -25.52 -14.90 1.22
CA ASP A 245 -24.37 -15.32 2.03
C ASP A 245 -23.13 -14.46 1.75
N VAL A 246 -22.91 -14.08 0.49
CA VAL A 246 -21.85 -13.14 0.11
C VAL A 246 -22.10 -11.74 0.71
N SER A 247 -23.36 -11.32 0.78
CA SER A 247 -23.77 -10.08 1.43
C SER A 247 -23.56 -10.08 2.95
N LYS A 248 -23.46 -11.25 3.58
CA LYS A 248 -23.12 -11.43 5.01
C LYS A 248 -21.61 -11.51 5.25
N MET A 249 -20.79 -11.69 4.20
CA MET A 249 -19.33 -11.62 4.34
C MET A 249 -18.89 -10.21 4.80
N PRO A 250 -17.86 -10.10 5.66
CA PRO A 250 -17.18 -8.84 5.94
C PRO A 250 -16.71 -8.15 4.68
N ALA A 251 -16.77 -6.81 4.66
CA ALA A 251 -16.54 -6.00 3.47
C ALA A 251 -15.23 -6.33 2.74
N PHE A 252 -14.15 -6.62 3.47
CA PHE A 252 -12.87 -6.94 2.83
C PHE A 252 -12.86 -8.33 2.18
N ALA A 253 -13.56 -9.32 2.76
CA ALA A 253 -13.65 -10.68 2.22
C ALA A 253 -14.46 -10.64 0.93
N ARG A 254 -15.63 -9.98 0.97
CA ARG A 254 -16.45 -9.68 -0.20
C ARG A 254 -15.66 -8.94 -1.28
N THR A 255 -14.92 -7.89 -0.89
CA THR A 255 -14.07 -7.16 -1.84
C THR A 255 -13.07 -8.08 -2.51
N LYS A 256 -12.37 -8.91 -1.74
CA LYS A 256 -11.31 -9.73 -2.30
C LYS A 256 -11.86 -10.90 -3.12
N SER A 257 -12.92 -11.58 -2.69
CA SER A 257 -13.57 -12.63 -3.50
C SER A 257 -14.08 -12.07 -4.82
N THR A 258 -14.73 -10.90 -4.83
CA THR A 258 -15.16 -10.23 -6.07
C THR A 258 -13.98 -9.83 -6.96
N GLU A 259 -12.88 -9.32 -6.39
CA GLU A 259 -11.65 -9.02 -7.14
C GLU A 259 -11.10 -10.27 -7.83
N LEU A 260 -11.11 -11.41 -7.13
CA LEU A 260 -10.59 -12.68 -7.64
C LEU A 260 -11.51 -13.29 -8.69
N LEU A 261 -12.82 -13.25 -8.48
CA LEU A 261 -13.79 -13.67 -9.47
C LEU A 261 -13.67 -12.86 -10.76
N ALA A 262 -13.53 -11.53 -10.66
CA ALA A 262 -13.31 -10.68 -11.82
C ALA A 262 -11.96 -10.90 -12.50
N LYS A 263 -10.90 -11.22 -11.73
CA LYS A 263 -9.61 -11.64 -12.30
C LYS A 263 -9.69 -12.98 -13.00
N ALA A 264 -10.61 -13.85 -12.58
CA ALA A 264 -10.94 -15.10 -13.24
C ALA A 264 -12.07 -14.97 -14.27
N ASP A 265 -12.22 -13.78 -14.85
CA ASP A 265 -13.11 -13.53 -15.97
C ASP A 265 -14.57 -13.92 -15.71
N GLY A 266 -15.00 -13.84 -14.44
CA GLY A 266 -16.38 -14.14 -14.05
C GLY A 266 -16.77 -15.59 -14.28
N LYS A 267 -15.80 -16.51 -14.31
CA LYS A 267 -16.03 -17.95 -14.48
C LYS A 267 -17.02 -18.51 -13.46
N GLU A 268 -17.96 -19.30 -13.95
CA GLU A 268 -19.08 -19.85 -13.17
C GLU A 268 -18.58 -20.80 -12.09
N GLU A 269 -17.61 -21.66 -12.40
CA GLU A 269 -17.01 -22.57 -11.43
C GLU A 269 -16.33 -21.82 -10.28
N VAL A 270 -15.70 -20.67 -10.55
CA VAL A 270 -15.05 -19.84 -9.50
C VAL A 270 -16.10 -19.12 -8.66
N LYS A 271 -17.18 -18.65 -9.29
CA LYS A 271 -18.34 -18.04 -8.62
C LYS A 271 -18.92 -19.02 -7.59
N GLU A 272 -19.28 -20.22 -8.02
CA GLU A 272 -19.87 -21.25 -7.17
C GLU A 272 -18.95 -21.63 -6.01
N GLY A 273 -17.64 -21.71 -6.23
CA GLY A 273 -16.67 -22.05 -5.19
C GLY A 273 -16.61 -20.99 -4.10
N PHE A 274 -16.66 -19.70 -4.49
CA PHE A 274 -16.73 -18.61 -3.52
C PHE A 274 -18.10 -18.51 -2.83
N GLU A 275 -19.19 -18.91 -3.48
CA GLU A 275 -20.53 -18.97 -2.86
C GLU A 275 -20.63 -20.11 -1.84
N GLN A 276 -20.12 -21.29 -2.15
CA GLN A 276 -19.99 -22.42 -1.21
C GLN A 276 -19.13 -22.03 0.00
N LEU A 277 -18.02 -21.35 -0.24
CA LEU A 277 -17.19 -20.80 0.83
C LEU A 277 -17.93 -19.73 1.65
N ALA A 278 -18.80 -18.95 1.02
CA ALA A 278 -19.62 -17.94 1.69
C ALA A 278 -20.64 -18.55 2.64
N SER A 279 -21.25 -19.66 2.25
CA SER A 279 -22.32 -20.32 3.00
C SER A 279 -21.80 -21.19 4.14
N ASP A 280 -20.58 -21.72 4.04
CA ASP A 280 -19.96 -22.62 5.04
C ASP A 280 -19.88 -21.99 6.45
N ASN A 281 -20.48 -22.68 7.43
CA ASN A 281 -20.54 -22.22 8.83
C ASN A 281 -19.18 -22.27 9.54
N LYS A 282 -18.33 -23.26 9.24
CA LYS A 282 -16.97 -23.36 9.80
C LYS A 282 -16.09 -22.25 9.25
N PHE A 283 -16.24 -21.93 7.96
CA PHE A 283 -15.71 -20.72 7.37
C PHE A 283 -16.25 -19.56 8.19
N LYS A 284 -17.55 -19.23 8.20
CA LYS A 284 -18.14 -18.11 8.97
C LYS A 284 -17.64 -17.97 10.43
N ALA A 285 -17.44 -19.07 11.15
CA ALA A 285 -16.93 -19.10 12.52
C ALA A 285 -15.42 -18.79 12.64
N GLN A 286 -14.56 -19.43 11.85
CA GLN A 286 -13.10 -19.22 11.91
C GLN A 286 -12.63 -17.85 11.40
N THR A 287 -13.55 -17.12 10.78
CA THR A 287 -13.21 -16.14 9.75
C THR A 287 -13.25 -14.70 10.29
N ALA A 288 -13.80 -14.41 11.46
CA ALA A 288 -13.69 -13.07 12.06
C ALA A 288 -12.23 -12.59 12.22
N GLN A 289 -11.30 -13.49 12.58
CA GLN A 289 -9.86 -13.18 12.69
C GLN A 289 -9.01 -13.58 11.47
N ASN A 290 -9.42 -14.61 10.70
CA ASN A 290 -8.57 -15.21 9.65
C ASN A 290 -8.95 -14.86 8.20
N LYS A 291 -10.13 -14.26 7.92
CA LYS A 291 -10.62 -13.94 6.54
C LYS A 291 -9.59 -13.20 5.71
N GLY A 292 -8.86 -12.25 6.32
CA GLY A 292 -7.94 -11.37 5.61
C GLY A 292 -6.77 -12.12 5.01
N ARG A 293 -6.32 -13.17 5.71
CA ARG A 293 -5.21 -14.01 5.28
C ARG A 293 -5.64 -15.00 4.21
N PHE A 294 -6.81 -15.60 4.39
CA PHE A 294 -7.37 -16.55 3.43
C PHE A 294 -7.43 -15.98 2.02
N PHE A 295 -8.16 -14.88 1.83
CA PHE A 295 -8.30 -14.28 0.51
C PHE A 295 -7.03 -13.57 0.00
N ALA A 296 -6.11 -13.18 0.91
CA ALA A 296 -4.80 -12.70 0.50
C ALA A 296 -3.97 -13.81 -0.15
N THR A 297 -4.03 -15.03 0.40
CA THR A 297 -3.31 -16.18 -0.14
C THR A 297 -3.96 -16.74 -1.41
N ILE A 298 -5.29 -16.81 -1.49
CA ILE A 298 -5.93 -17.18 -2.78
C ILE A 298 -5.50 -16.19 -3.87
N GLY A 299 -5.41 -14.90 -3.54
CA GLY A 299 -5.12 -13.86 -4.52
C GLY A 299 -3.73 -13.82 -5.14
N THR A 300 -2.84 -14.76 -4.80
CA THR A 300 -1.55 -14.95 -5.47
C THR A 300 -1.58 -16.01 -6.57
N GLY A 301 -2.64 -16.81 -6.66
CA GLY A 301 -2.79 -17.83 -7.71
C GLY A 301 -3.18 -17.27 -9.08
N ARG A 302 -3.04 -18.09 -10.12
CA ARG A 302 -3.65 -17.84 -11.44
C ARG A 302 -5.17 -18.05 -11.35
N PRO A 303 -5.96 -17.39 -12.21
CA PRO A 303 -7.40 -17.64 -12.34
C PRO A 303 -7.83 -19.11 -12.33
N SER A 304 -7.11 -19.95 -13.08
CA SER A 304 -7.37 -21.39 -13.19
C SER A 304 -7.13 -22.15 -11.88
N GLU A 305 -6.35 -21.58 -10.96
CA GLU A 305 -5.98 -22.20 -9.69
C GLU A 305 -6.97 -21.84 -8.57
N PHE A 306 -7.78 -20.79 -8.72
CA PHE A 306 -8.65 -20.32 -7.65
C PHE A 306 -9.69 -21.35 -7.22
N ARG A 307 -10.28 -22.08 -8.18
CA ARG A 307 -11.22 -23.17 -7.87
C ARG A 307 -10.52 -24.26 -7.06
N ALA A 308 -9.39 -24.76 -7.55
CA ALA A 308 -8.60 -25.80 -6.88
C ALA A 308 -8.17 -25.40 -5.46
N ILE A 309 -7.67 -24.18 -5.28
CA ILE A 309 -7.28 -23.65 -3.96
C ILE A 309 -8.52 -23.56 -3.05
N THR A 310 -9.67 -23.14 -3.58
CA THR A 310 -10.92 -23.00 -2.80
C THR A 310 -11.47 -24.36 -2.40
N ASP A 311 -11.52 -25.34 -3.30
CA ASP A 311 -12.01 -26.69 -3.01
C ASP A 311 -11.12 -27.40 -1.99
N LYS A 312 -9.80 -27.37 -2.18
CA LYS A 312 -8.86 -27.98 -1.22
C LYS A 312 -8.89 -27.29 0.13
N ALA A 313 -9.15 -25.98 0.17
CA ALA A 313 -9.36 -25.27 1.42
C ALA A 313 -10.66 -25.65 2.11
N LEU A 314 -11.76 -25.85 1.36
CA LEU A 314 -13.04 -26.31 1.91
C LEU A 314 -12.89 -27.71 2.52
N VAL A 315 -12.25 -28.64 1.82
CA VAL A 315 -11.92 -29.98 2.34
C VAL A 315 -11.07 -29.85 3.61
N ALA A 316 -10.05 -29.01 3.60
CA ALA A 316 -9.20 -28.79 4.78
C ALA A 316 -9.97 -28.21 5.98
N LEU A 317 -10.93 -27.29 5.75
CA LEU A 317 -11.74 -26.69 6.80
C LEU A 317 -12.70 -27.69 7.46
N GLN A 318 -13.06 -28.74 6.74
CA GLN A 318 -13.91 -29.81 7.26
C GLN A 318 -13.14 -30.75 8.20
N ASP A 319 -11.82 -30.91 8.01
CA ASP A 319 -10.94 -31.73 8.86
C ASP A 319 -10.90 -31.21 10.32
N PRO A 320 -11.22 -32.04 11.33
CA PRO A 320 -11.09 -31.68 12.76
C PRO A 320 -9.67 -31.23 13.15
N SER A 321 -8.67 -31.68 12.40
CA SER A 321 -7.27 -31.30 12.55
C SER A 321 -6.94 -29.93 11.96
N PHE A 322 -7.87 -29.19 11.35
CA PHE A 322 -7.55 -27.89 10.77
C PHE A 322 -6.92 -26.92 11.80
N PRO A 323 -5.89 -26.13 11.44
CA PRO A 323 -5.20 -25.29 12.40
C PRO A 323 -6.12 -24.19 12.96
N LYS A 324 -6.26 -24.11 14.29
CA LYS A 324 -7.07 -23.08 14.95
C LYS A 324 -6.33 -21.73 15.07
N ARG A 325 -4.99 -21.75 15.09
CA ARG A 325 -4.17 -20.54 15.29
C ARG A 325 -3.91 -19.81 13.97
N ALA A 326 -4.15 -18.50 13.94
CA ALA A 326 -3.96 -17.64 12.74
C ALA A 326 -2.58 -17.74 12.07
N GLY A 327 -1.53 -18.02 12.84
CA GLY A 327 -0.17 -18.23 12.30
C GLY A 327 -0.04 -19.53 11.50
N GLN A 328 -0.64 -20.61 11.99
CA GLN A 328 -0.64 -21.93 11.35
C GLN A 328 -1.55 -21.94 10.13
N VAL A 329 -2.73 -21.33 10.21
CA VAL A 329 -3.62 -21.12 9.05
C VAL A 329 -2.88 -20.39 7.93
N GLY A 330 -2.15 -19.32 8.25
CA GLY A 330 -1.34 -18.62 7.25
C GLY A 330 -0.23 -19.47 6.64
N LYS A 331 0.43 -20.34 7.42
CA LYS A 331 1.42 -21.30 6.89
C LYS A 331 0.78 -22.34 5.99
N PHE A 332 -0.35 -22.91 6.42
CA PHE A 332 -1.13 -23.89 5.66
C PHE A 332 -1.50 -23.32 4.28
N LEU A 333 -2.15 -22.16 4.26
CA LEU A 333 -2.59 -21.52 3.02
C LEU A 333 -1.42 -21.22 2.09
N ASN A 334 -0.32 -20.68 2.61
CA ASN A 334 0.84 -20.36 1.78
C ASN A 334 1.47 -21.62 1.17
N LYS A 335 1.56 -22.72 1.93
CA LYS A 335 2.03 -24.00 1.38
C LYS A 335 1.06 -24.54 0.33
N MET A 336 -0.24 -24.50 0.61
CA MET A 336 -1.27 -24.91 -0.33
C MET A 336 -1.19 -24.15 -1.65
N SER A 337 -1.10 -22.81 -1.60
CA SER A 337 -0.92 -21.98 -2.79
C SER A 337 0.35 -22.36 -3.56
N ASN A 338 1.46 -22.61 -2.88
CA ASN A 338 2.72 -23.00 -3.53
C ASN A 338 2.64 -24.39 -4.18
N GLU A 339 1.97 -25.36 -3.53
CA GLU A 339 1.79 -26.70 -4.09
C GLU A 339 0.86 -26.66 -5.32
N VAL A 340 -0.25 -25.90 -5.27
CA VAL A 340 -1.11 -25.70 -6.45
C VAL A 340 -0.32 -25.06 -7.59
N GLN A 341 0.49 -24.04 -7.31
CA GLN A 341 1.30 -23.38 -8.34
C GLN A 341 2.37 -24.30 -8.95
N LYS A 342 2.90 -25.25 -8.18
CA LYS A 342 3.96 -26.16 -8.64
C LYS A 342 3.43 -27.38 -9.38
N GLY A 343 2.38 -28.01 -8.88
CA GLY A 343 1.90 -29.30 -9.36
C GLY A 343 0.41 -29.34 -9.70
N GLY A 344 -0.26 -28.19 -9.75
CA GLY A 344 -1.70 -28.10 -10.02
C GLY A 344 -2.55 -28.58 -8.84
N ALA A 345 -3.86 -28.70 -9.09
CA ALA A 345 -4.84 -29.08 -8.07
C ALA A 345 -4.56 -30.44 -7.41
N ASN A 346 -4.05 -31.39 -8.19
CA ASN A 346 -3.86 -32.78 -7.78
C ASN A 346 -2.62 -32.98 -6.88
N ALA A 347 -1.64 -32.07 -6.95
CA ALA A 347 -0.47 -32.12 -6.08
C ALA A 347 -0.78 -31.74 -4.62
N VAL A 348 -1.96 -31.20 -4.35
CA VAL A 348 -2.36 -30.76 -3.00
C VAL A 348 -3.06 -31.88 -2.24
N ASP A 349 -2.35 -32.36 -1.22
CA ASP A 349 -2.88 -33.15 -0.12
C ASP A 349 -3.12 -32.24 1.10
N PRO A 350 -4.39 -31.91 1.41
CA PRO A 350 -4.75 -31.05 2.54
C PRO A 350 -4.25 -31.58 3.88
N GLU A 351 -4.28 -32.89 4.11
CA GLU A 351 -3.90 -33.49 5.39
C GLU A 351 -2.40 -33.35 5.65
N LYS A 352 -1.58 -33.67 4.64
CA LYS A 352 -0.13 -33.49 4.70
C LYS A 352 0.22 -32.03 4.94
N LEU A 353 -0.50 -31.10 4.31
CA LEU A 353 -0.32 -29.67 4.52
C LEU A 353 -0.73 -29.22 5.92
N ILE A 354 -1.86 -29.68 6.45
CA ILE A 354 -2.31 -29.41 7.82
C ILE A 354 -1.25 -29.89 8.82
N LYS A 355 -0.80 -31.15 8.71
CA LYS A 355 0.28 -31.73 9.55
C LYS A 355 1.55 -30.88 9.48
N SER A 356 1.96 -30.47 8.27
CA SER A 356 3.17 -29.65 8.07
C SER A 356 3.03 -28.20 8.54
N SER A 357 1.80 -27.67 8.64
CA SER A 357 1.53 -26.29 9.09
C SER A 357 1.49 -26.17 10.62
N LYS A 358 1.16 -27.28 11.30
CA LYS A 358 1.21 -27.40 12.75
C LYS A 358 2.63 -27.55 13.28
N LYS A 359 3.55 -28.14 12.49
CA LYS A 359 4.97 -28.25 12.86
C LYS A 359 5.51 -26.86 13.22
N SER A 360 5.99 -26.74 14.45
CA SER A 360 6.79 -25.59 14.88
C SER A 360 7.99 -25.44 13.96
N ASP A 361 8.52 -24.22 13.83
CA ASP A 361 9.80 -24.03 13.15
C ASP A 361 10.97 -24.63 13.97
N LEU A 362 10.69 -25.03 15.22
CA LEU A 362 11.60 -25.81 16.07
C LEU A 362 11.58 -27.30 15.66
N PRO A 363 12.75 -27.97 15.66
CA PRO A 363 12.84 -29.41 15.52
C PRO A 363 11.95 -30.09 16.56
N THR A 364 11.24 -31.16 16.15
CA THR A 364 10.52 -32.03 17.09
C THR A 364 11.49 -33.06 17.67
N PRO A 365 11.36 -33.41 18.96
CA PRO A 365 12.15 -34.49 19.55
C PRO A 365 12.07 -35.76 18.68
N PRO A 366 13.20 -36.44 18.44
CA PRO A 366 13.19 -37.67 17.67
C PRO A 366 12.45 -38.76 18.45
N LYS A 367 11.66 -39.58 17.76
CA LYS A 367 11.17 -40.84 18.33
C LYS A 367 12.32 -41.84 18.32
N LEU A 368 12.69 -42.33 19.50
CA LEU A 368 13.74 -43.32 19.67
C LEU A 368 13.16 -44.73 19.43
N GLU A 369 13.95 -45.61 18.82
CA GLU A 369 13.64 -47.03 18.63
C GLU A 369 13.82 -47.75 19.98
N SER A 370 12.87 -48.61 20.36
CA SER A 370 13.00 -49.44 21.57
C SER A 370 14.10 -50.47 21.38
N THR A 371 14.91 -50.70 22.41
CA THR A 371 15.97 -51.72 22.41
C THR A 371 15.61 -52.94 23.27
N SER A 372 14.44 -52.95 23.92
CA SER A 372 14.07 -53.98 24.90
C SER A 372 13.76 -55.36 24.31
N GLU A 373 13.44 -55.42 23.00
CA GLU A 373 13.00 -56.64 22.31
C GLU A 373 13.96 -57.05 21.18
N LEU A 374 15.10 -56.37 21.06
CA LEU A 374 16.09 -56.61 20.00
C LEU A 374 17.22 -57.50 20.53
N ASP A 375 17.81 -58.31 19.67
CA ASP A 375 19.06 -59.01 19.99
C ASP A 375 20.21 -58.01 20.26
N ASP A 376 21.32 -58.46 20.86
CA ASP A 376 22.40 -57.56 21.27
C ASP A 376 23.01 -56.76 20.09
N GLU A 377 23.04 -57.33 18.89
CA GLU A 377 23.61 -56.69 17.70
C GLU A 377 22.63 -55.64 17.11
N GLU A 378 21.36 -55.97 17.03
CA GLU A 378 20.27 -55.09 16.63
C GLU A 378 20.05 -53.98 17.65
N ALA A 379 20.15 -54.28 18.94
CA ALA A 379 20.12 -53.29 20.01
C ALA A 379 21.29 -52.31 19.88
N ALA A 380 22.51 -52.78 19.59
CA ALA A 380 23.66 -51.91 19.34
C ALA A 380 23.44 -51.01 18.10
N ARG A 381 22.87 -51.55 17.02
CA ARG A 381 22.51 -50.78 15.81
C ARG A 381 21.41 -49.75 16.10
N ALA A 382 20.37 -50.12 16.86
CA ALA A 382 19.28 -49.23 17.26
C ALA A 382 19.79 -48.09 18.17
N ARG A 383 20.66 -48.37 19.14
CA ARG A 383 21.34 -47.35 19.97
C ARG A 383 22.14 -46.39 19.11
N SER A 384 22.95 -46.89 18.17
CA SER A 384 23.73 -46.05 17.24
C SER A 384 22.82 -45.11 16.40
N ARG A 385 21.68 -45.62 15.90
CA ARG A 385 20.67 -44.82 15.20
C ARG A 385 20.02 -43.79 16.12
N ASN A 386 19.64 -44.17 17.35
CA ASN A 386 19.07 -43.28 18.34
C ASN A 386 20.03 -42.14 18.68
N ARG A 387 21.30 -42.45 18.95
CA ARG A 387 22.39 -41.48 19.16
C ARG A 387 22.52 -40.51 17.99
N SER A 388 22.53 -41.01 16.75
CA SER A 388 22.58 -40.17 15.55
C SER A 388 21.35 -39.24 15.43
N LYS A 389 20.14 -39.74 15.70
CA LYS A 389 18.90 -38.93 15.68
C LYS A 389 18.94 -37.82 16.73
N VAL A 390 19.38 -38.12 17.95
CA VAL A 390 19.54 -37.16 19.05
C VAL A 390 20.60 -36.10 18.71
N MET A 391 21.73 -36.51 18.17
CA MET A 391 22.79 -35.62 17.68
C MET A 391 22.28 -34.63 16.63
N GLN A 392 21.55 -35.14 15.63
CA GLN A 392 20.97 -34.31 14.58
C GLN A 392 19.92 -33.34 15.13
N PHE A 393 19.12 -33.78 16.11
CA PHE A 393 18.11 -32.94 16.76
C PHE A 393 18.76 -31.74 17.47
N PHE A 394 19.76 -32.00 18.32
CA PHE A 394 20.45 -30.94 19.04
C PHE A 394 21.25 -30.01 18.11
N THR A 395 21.89 -30.55 17.07
CA THR A 395 22.56 -29.74 16.04
C THR A 395 21.58 -28.78 15.34
N LYS A 396 20.38 -29.26 14.98
CA LYS A 396 19.35 -28.43 14.34
C LYS A 396 18.81 -27.37 15.31
N LEU A 397 18.61 -27.71 16.58
CA LEU A 397 18.20 -26.75 17.61
C LEU A 397 19.26 -25.66 17.81
N GLN A 398 20.52 -26.05 17.94
CA GLN A 398 21.64 -25.13 18.09
C GLN A 398 21.70 -24.14 16.92
N ARG A 399 21.62 -24.62 15.68
CA ARG A 399 21.57 -23.75 14.49
C ARG A 399 20.39 -22.79 14.51
N THR A 400 19.23 -23.24 15.01
CA THR A 400 18.04 -22.40 15.12
C THR A 400 18.25 -21.26 16.12
N TYR A 401 18.92 -21.52 17.24
CA TYR A 401 19.27 -20.50 18.22
C TYR A 401 20.37 -19.56 17.72
N GLU A 402 21.41 -20.07 17.03
CA GLU A 402 22.44 -19.25 16.38
C GLU A 402 21.86 -18.32 15.31
N ASP A 403 20.92 -18.81 14.50
CA ASP A 403 20.20 -17.97 13.54
C ASP A 403 19.34 -16.91 14.23
N GLY A 404 18.74 -17.26 15.38
CA GLY A 404 18.01 -16.32 16.24
C GLY A 404 18.93 -15.21 16.75
N GLU A 405 20.09 -15.58 17.25
CA GLU A 405 21.14 -14.69 17.75
C GLU A 405 21.68 -13.77 16.65
N LYS A 406 22.05 -14.32 15.48
CA LYS A 406 22.49 -13.53 14.31
C LYS A 406 21.42 -12.53 13.86
N LYS A 407 20.14 -12.92 13.89
CA LYS A 407 19.02 -12.02 13.56
C LYS A 407 18.79 -10.93 14.62
N LEU A 408 19.03 -11.23 15.90
CA LEU A 408 18.99 -10.23 16.97
C LEU A 408 20.15 -9.24 16.86
N ASN A 409 21.36 -9.72 16.59
CA ASN A 409 22.53 -8.86 16.42
C ASN A 409 22.46 -7.97 15.18
N SER A 410 21.83 -8.46 14.10
CA SER A 410 21.58 -7.67 12.89
C SER A 410 20.29 -6.83 12.94
N ALA A 411 19.53 -6.89 14.04
CA ALA A 411 18.29 -6.13 14.18
C ALA A 411 18.57 -4.63 14.21
N LYS A 412 17.97 -3.89 13.26
CA LYS A 412 18.10 -2.42 13.19
C LYS A 412 16.93 -1.70 13.86
N TYR A 413 15.82 -2.39 14.09
CA TYR A 413 14.60 -1.81 14.63
C TYR A 413 13.91 -2.75 15.64
N LEU A 414 13.14 -2.18 16.55
CA LEU A 414 12.38 -2.95 17.55
C LEU A 414 11.45 -4.01 16.92
N GLU A 415 10.88 -3.72 15.75
CA GLU A 415 10.03 -4.65 15.03
C GLU A 415 10.75 -5.92 14.54
N ASP A 416 12.08 -5.88 14.38
CA ASP A 416 12.90 -7.04 14.03
C ASP A 416 13.09 -7.96 15.24
N VAL A 417 13.32 -7.37 16.41
CA VAL A 417 13.44 -8.09 17.69
C VAL A 417 12.13 -8.78 18.07
N ASN A 418 11.00 -8.08 17.92
CA ASN A 418 9.67 -8.62 18.21
C ASN A 418 9.27 -9.78 17.26
N ALA A 419 9.87 -9.86 16.07
CA ALA A 419 9.60 -10.96 15.15
C ALA A 419 10.15 -12.32 15.65
N LEU A 420 11.08 -12.29 16.61
CA LEU A 420 11.77 -13.47 17.17
C LEU A 420 11.20 -13.94 18.52
N GLN A 421 10.08 -13.36 19.00
CA GLN A 421 9.43 -13.73 20.27
C GLN A 421 8.96 -15.19 20.40
N ASN A 422 9.11 -16.02 19.36
CA ASN A 422 8.65 -17.41 19.37
C ASN A 422 9.78 -18.44 19.57
N LEU A 423 10.95 -18.04 20.06
CA LEU A 423 11.99 -18.99 20.49
C LEU A 423 11.52 -19.67 21.79
N ARG A 424 11.02 -20.91 21.64
CA ARG A 424 10.55 -21.75 22.76
C ARG A 424 11.68 -22.65 23.22
N GLU A 425 11.54 -23.16 24.45
CA GLU A 425 12.36 -24.27 24.94
C GLU A 425 12.23 -25.48 24.03
N ALA A 426 13.32 -26.26 23.95
CA ALA A 426 13.30 -27.55 23.30
C ALA A 426 12.29 -28.45 24.03
N GLY A 427 11.54 -29.27 23.27
CA GLY A 427 10.76 -30.32 23.91
C GLY A 427 11.70 -31.31 24.59
N GLU A 428 11.27 -31.87 25.71
CA GLU A 428 12.01 -32.94 26.40
C GLU A 428 12.15 -34.16 25.49
N ILE A 429 13.35 -34.74 25.46
CA ILE A 429 13.62 -36.02 24.81
C ILE A 429 13.37 -37.09 25.87
N ASP A 430 12.61 -38.12 25.53
CA ASP A 430 12.52 -39.30 26.38
C ASP A 430 13.87 -40.02 26.38
N VAL A 431 14.58 -39.95 27.51
CA VAL A 431 15.93 -40.49 27.69
C VAL A 431 15.93 -41.93 28.24
N SER A 432 14.76 -42.49 28.54
CA SER A 432 14.63 -43.82 29.14
C SER A 432 15.24 -44.95 28.29
N MET A 433 15.29 -44.74 26.96
CA MET A 433 15.78 -45.71 25.97
C MET A 433 17.28 -45.54 25.64
N LEU A 434 17.99 -44.67 26.35
CA LEU A 434 19.40 -44.38 26.13
C LEU A 434 20.25 -45.02 27.22
N SER A 435 21.49 -45.40 26.90
CA SER A 435 22.45 -45.87 27.91
C SER A 435 22.80 -44.75 28.91
N SER A 436 23.33 -45.08 30.08
CA SER A 436 23.74 -44.08 31.08
C SER A 436 24.70 -43.03 30.51
N GLU A 437 25.65 -43.45 29.67
CA GLU A 437 26.57 -42.54 28.97
C GLU A 437 25.84 -41.63 27.97
N GLU A 438 24.88 -42.16 27.22
CA GLU A 438 24.08 -41.40 26.27
C GLU A 438 23.12 -40.43 26.99
N GLN A 439 22.57 -40.83 28.14
CA GLN A 439 21.77 -39.96 29.00
C GLN A 439 22.61 -38.78 29.49
N ALA A 440 23.84 -39.02 29.96
CA ALA A 440 24.77 -37.97 30.36
C ALA A 440 25.10 -37.00 29.21
N TYR A 441 25.28 -37.54 28.00
CA TYR A 441 25.48 -36.71 26.80
C TYR A 441 24.24 -35.85 26.47
N VAL A 442 23.04 -36.40 26.59
CA VAL A 442 21.78 -35.68 26.35
C VAL A 442 21.57 -34.57 27.37
N THR A 443 21.81 -34.84 28.66
CA THR A 443 21.66 -33.84 29.71
C THR A 443 22.67 -32.71 29.55
N GLU A 444 23.94 -33.02 29.24
CA GLU A 444 24.98 -32.02 28.96
C GLU A 444 24.58 -31.12 27.77
N ARG A 445 24.13 -31.73 26.65
CA ARG A 445 23.69 -30.97 25.46
C ARG A 445 22.44 -30.16 25.71
N GLN A 446 21.51 -30.68 26.49
CA GLN A 446 20.29 -29.97 26.85
C GLN A 446 20.60 -28.76 27.75
N GLN A 447 21.51 -28.92 28.71
CA GLN A 447 21.98 -27.82 29.55
C GLN A 447 22.67 -26.73 28.71
N ALA A 448 23.60 -27.10 27.83
CA ALA A 448 24.27 -26.16 26.93
C ALA A 448 23.28 -25.39 26.02
N LEU A 449 22.21 -26.04 25.57
CA LEU A 449 21.16 -25.39 24.78
C LEU A 449 20.25 -24.49 25.61
N ASN A 450 19.96 -24.85 26.85
CA ASN A 450 19.20 -24.02 27.77
C ASN A 450 19.97 -22.74 28.10
N ASP A 451 21.28 -22.85 28.33
CA ASP A 451 22.18 -21.71 28.53
C ASP A 451 22.22 -20.83 27.28
N LYS A 452 22.35 -21.44 26.09
CA LYS A 452 22.31 -20.69 24.82
C LYS A 452 20.97 -19.99 24.61
N LEU A 453 19.85 -20.64 24.92
CA LEU A 453 18.52 -20.03 24.85
C LEU A 453 18.37 -18.88 25.85
N SER A 454 18.87 -19.04 27.08
CA SER A 454 18.91 -17.98 28.09
C SER A 454 19.70 -16.77 27.60
N ASN A 455 20.88 -16.99 27.01
CA ASN A 455 21.70 -15.95 26.39
C ASN A 455 20.96 -15.25 25.25
N VAL A 456 20.30 -15.99 24.37
CA VAL A 456 19.51 -15.41 23.27
C VAL A 456 18.31 -14.61 23.81
N ARG A 457 17.64 -15.05 24.88
CA ARG A 457 16.55 -14.30 25.55
C ARG A 457 17.08 -13.03 26.22
N ASN A 458 18.24 -13.07 26.85
CA ASN A 458 18.88 -11.89 27.45
C ASN A 458 19.28 -10.89 26.37
N LEU A 459 19.89 -11.35 25.29
CA LEU A 459 20.21 -10.53 24.11
C LEU A 459 18.94 -9.92 23.50
N GLN A 460 17.84 -10.68 23.43
CA GLN A 460 16.56 -10.16 22.96
C GLN A 460 16.06 -9.02 23.86
N ARG A 461 16.11 -9.18 25.19
CA ARG A 461 15.72 -8.13 26.15
C ARG A 461 16.62 -6.90 26.02
N GLN A 462 17.93 -7.10 25.91
CA GLN A 462 18.90 -6.03 25.71
C GLN A 462 18.62 -5.25 24.42
N ARG A 463 18.54 -5.94 23.28
CA ARG A 463 18.25 -5.32 21.97
C ARG A 463 16.88 -4.65 21.95
N SER A 464 15.87 -5.22 22.60
CA SER A 464 14.56 -4.57 22.75
C SER A 464 14.65 -3.23 23.50
N ARG A 465 15.51 -3.13 24.52
CA ARG A 465 15.74 -1.88 25.26
C ARG A 465 16.50 -0.87 24.41
N GLU A 466 17.60 -1.28 23.79
CA GLU A 466 18.43 -0.44 22.90
C GLU A 466 17.64 0.13 21.71
N LEU A 467 16.78 -0.70 21.11
CA LEU A 467 16.02 -0.32 19.91
C LEU A 467 14.64 0.28 20.24
N ARG A 468 14.31 0.49 21.52
CA ARG A 468 12.99 1.01 21.93
C ARG A 468 12.71 2.40 21.33
N THR A 469 13.74 3.22 21.20
CA THR A 469 13.69 4.56 20.57
C THR A 469 13.84 4.49 19.04
N LYS A 470 14.50 3.46 18.52
CA LYS A 470 14.75 3.25 17.08
C LYS A 470 13.60 2.50 16.42
N ARG A 471 12.47 3.19 16.24
CA ARG A 471 11.34 2.66 15.45
C ARG A 471 11.66 2.65 13.96
N MET A 472 11.18 1.64 13.25
CA MET A 472 11.36 1.57 11.81
C MET A 472 10.75 2.81 11.11
N PRO A 473 11.51 3.51 10.24
CA PRO A 473 11.03 4.69 9.53
C PRO A 473 9.71 4.40 8.79
N PRO A 474 8.76 5.35 8.73
CA PRO A 474 7.46 5.12 8.10
C PRO A 474 7.54 4.58 6.68
N ALA A 475 8.49 5.04 5.87
CA ALA A 475 8.74 4.55 4.52
C ALA A 475 9.15 3.07 4.50
N LYS A 476 10.11 2.66 5.35
CA LYS A 476 10.52 1.25 5.48
C LYS A 476 9.41 0.38 6.05
N ARG A 477 8.61 0.87 6.99
CA ARG A 477 7.40 0.14 7.45
C ARG A 477 6.39 -0.04 6.34
N ARG A 478 6.15 1.00 5.52
CA ARG A 478 5.25 0.91 4.35
C ARG A 478 5.78 -0.07 3.31
N ALA A 479 7.07 -0.03 3.01
CA ALA A 479 7.73 -0.97 2.10
C ALA A 479 7.68 -2.40 2.63
N ARG A 480 7.99 -2.63 3.91
CA ARG A 480 7.89 -3.95 4.55
C ARG A 480 6.45 -4.43 4.63
N ALA A 481 5.49 -3.55 4.89
CA ALA A 481 4.07 -3.86 4.83
C ALA A 481 3.64 -4.19 3.40
N ALA A 482 4.15 -3.49 2.38
CA ALA A 482 3.89 -3.79 0.98
C ALA A 482 4.52 -5.12 0.53
N ALA A 483 5.75 -5.41 0.91
CA ALA A 483 6.42 -6.69 0.65
C ALA A 483 5.71 -7.84 1.39
N ARG A 484 5.32 -7.63 2.66
CA ARG A 484 4.50 -8.59 3.41
C ARG A 484 3.12 -8.76 2.79
N ARG A 485 2.50 -7.71 2.23
CA ARG A 485 1.25 -7.79 1.44
C ARG A 485 1.45 -8.58 0.15
N ALA A 486 2.57 -8.39 -0.55
CA ALA A 486 2.92 -9.16 -1.74
C ALA A 486 3.14 -10.66 -1.41
N ILE A 487 3.61 -10.99 -0.20
CA ILE A 487 3.79 -12.36 0.31
C ILE A 487 2.57 -12.84 1.14
N GLY A 488 1.44 -12.14 1.10
CA GLY A 488 0.19 -12.54 1.78
C GLY A 488 0.16 -12.44 3.32
N ARG A 489 1.21 -11.92 3.98
CA ARG A 489 1.26 -11.75 5.45
C ARG A 489 0.83 -10.34 5.90
N GLN A 490 -0.46 -10.08 6.08
CA GLN A 490 -0.91 -8.80 6.66
C GLN A 490 -0.43 -8.63 8.14
N PRO A 491 0.09 -7.44 8.54
CA PRO A 491 0.45 -7.15 9.93
C PRO A 491 -0.80 -6.98 10.83
N LYS A 492 -0.68 -7.39 12.10
CA LYS A 492 -1.77 -7.53 13.08
C LYS A 492 -2.40 -6.23 13.63
N TYR A 493 -1.93 -5.03 13.28
CA TYR A 493 -2.18 -3.83 14.11
C TYR A 493 -2.94 -2.67 13.46
N PHE A 494 -3.62 -2.87 12.32
CA PHE A 494 -4.54 -1.84 11.82
C PHE A 494 -5.83 -2.48 11.33
N ASN A 495 -6.82 -2.52 12.22
CA ASN A 495 -8.22 -2.59 11.85
C ASN A 495 -8.73 -1.14 11.75
N PRO A 496 -8.87 -0.55 10.54
CA PRO A 496 -9.25 0.86 10.37
C PRO A 496 -10.68 1.19 10.83
N ASN A 497 -11.42 0.21 11.36
CA ASN A 497 -12.80 0.38 11.81
C ASN A 497 -12.96 0.63 13.32
N VAL A 498 -11.90 0.57 14.14
CA VAL A 498 -12.04 0.78 15.60
C VAL A 498 -12.15 2.27 15.97
N GLY A 499 -11.66 3.19 15.13
CA GLY A 499 -11.69 4.64 15.39
C GLY A 499 -12.96 5.38 14.94
N LYS A 500 -13.96 4.70 14.37
CA LYS A 500 -15.18 5.34 13.84
C LYS A 500 -16.46 5.09 14.64
N GLN A 501 -16.41 4.26 15.68
CA GLN A 501 -17.59 3.98 16.51
C GLN A 501 -17.64 4.80 17.81
N SER A 502 -16.56 5.47 18.22
CA SER A 502 -16.56 6.31 19.43
C SER A 502 -16.94 7.78 19.19
N GLY A 503 -16.94 8.27 17.94
CA GLY A 503 -17.22 9.68 17.62
C GLY A 503 -18.67 10.01 17.24
N THR A 504 -19.47 9.02 16.88
CA THR A 504 -20.85 9.22 16.35
C THR A 504 -21.96 8.98 17.36
N GLN A 505 -21.66 8.54 18.58
CA GLN A 505 -22.66 8.46 19.67
C GLN A 505 -22.72 9.72 20.54
N ALA A 506 -21.84 10.72 20.33
CA ALA A 506 -21.79 11.94 21.14
C ALA A 506 -22.62 13.12 20.59
N PHE A 507 -23.26 13.01 19.41
CA PHE A 507 -23.90 14.15 18.74
C PHE A 507 -25.38 13.98 18.35
N THR A 508 -26.06 12.93 18.79
CA THR A 508 -27.51 12.77 18.56
C THR A 508 -28.23 12.29 19.82
N ARG A 509 -28.29 13.14 20.84
CA ARG A 509 -29.32 13.09 21.90
C ARG A 509 -29.64 14.51 22.37
N LYS A 510 -30.38 15.25 21.55
CA LYS A 510 -31.14 16.44 21.98
C LYS A 510 -32.29 16.66 21.02
N ALA A 511 -33.39 15.93 21.24
CA ALA A 511 -34.77 16.33 20.97
C ALA A 511 -35.70 15.16 21.32
N VAL A 512 -36.86 15.51 21.89
CA VAL A 512 -38.07 14.70 22.16
C VAL A 512 -38.21 14.14 23.60
N ASN A 513 -39.00 14.92 24.37
CA ASN A 513 -39.99 14.60 25.40
C ASN A 513 -39.62 13.92 26.75
N ALA A 514 -39.73 14.77 27.78
CA ALA A 514 -40.40 14.61 29.09
C ALA A 514 -40.88 13.22 29.55
N GLY A 515 -40.49 12.88 30.79
CA GLY A 515 -41.28 12.03 31.69
C GLY A 515 -40.55 10.80 32.26
N GLN A 516 -40.28 10.86 33.57
CA GLN A 516 -39.92 9.78 34.51
C GLN A 516 -38.45 9.32 34.65
N PRO A 517 -37.97 9.10 35.89
CA PRO A 517 -36.62 8.66 36.19
C PRO A 517 -36.57 7.14 36.37
N GLN A 518 -35.82 6.42 35.54
CA GLN A 518 -35.35 5.09 35.89
C GLN A 518 -33.87 4.89 35.55
N SER A 519 -33.20 4.35 36.56
CA SER A 519 -31.81 3.97 36.71
C SER A 519 -31.25 3.15 35.56
N PHE A 520 -30.13 3.60 34.99
CA PHE A 520 -29.18 2.72 34.31
C PHE A 520 -27.73 3.18 34.55
N THR A 521 -27.03 2.40 35.36
CA THR A 521 -25.59 2.37 35.55
C THR A 521 -24.90 1.85 34.29
N GLN A 522 -23.98 2.64 33.71
CA GLN A 522 -22.92 2.19 32.79
C GLN A 522 -21.61 2.93 33.14
N PRO A 523 -20.43 2.27 33.00
CA PRO A 523 -19.20 2.66 33.68
C PRO A 523 -18.38 3.71 32.93
N ILE A 524 -17.97 4.76 33.64
CA ILE A 524 -17.00 5.75 33.14
C ILE A 524 -15.59 5.16 33.24
N ARG A 525 -14.87 5.18 32.12
CA ARG A 525 -13.43 4.88 32.06
C ARG A 525 -12.62 6.01 32.69
N ASN A 526 -11.78 5.62 33.64
CA ASN A 526 -10.74 6.38 34.33
C ASN A 526 -9.94 7.36 33.43
N ILE A 527 -9.95 8.63 33.82
CA ILE A 527 -8.81 9.55 33.68
C ILE A 527 -8.16 9.62 35.06
N GLY A 528 -6.84 9.42 35.08
CA GLY A 528 -6.07 9.05 36.27
C GLY A 528 -6.00 10.11 37.36
N GLY A 529 -5.67 9.64 38.58
CA GLY A 529 -5.26 10.49 39.69
C GLY A 529 -5.76 10.09 41.07
N GLY A 530 -6.67 9.12 41.21
CA GLY A 530 -7.10 8.56 42.49
C GLY A 530 -7.02 7.04 42.45
N GLY A 531 -6.59 6.41 43.56
CA GLY A 531 -6.69 4.95 43.71
C GLY A 531 -8.10 4.47 43.37
N SER A 532 -8.24 3.30 42.74
CA SER A 532 -9.56 2.80 42.36
C SER A 532 -10.44 2.68 43.60
N ILE A 533 -11.76 2.82 43.43
CA ILE A 533 -12.74 2.60 44.52
C ILE A 533 -12.51 1.23 45.16
N ASP A 534 -12.13 0.21 44.36
CA ASP A 534 -11.76 -1.12 44.86
C ASP A 534 -10.56 -1.09 45.83
N GLN A 535 -9.59 -0.21 45.60
CA GLN A 535 -8.43 0.00 46.48
C GLN A 535 -8.80 0.76 47.77
N GLN A 536 -9.74 1.71 47.69
CA GLN A 536 -10.26 2.42 48.85
C GLN A 536 -11.13 1.50 49.72
N VAL A 537 -11.95 0.65 49.10
CA VAL A 537 -12.73 -0.40 49.79
C VAL A 537 -11.79 -1.43 50.41
N ALA A 538 -10.77 -1.89 49.69
CA ALA A 538 -9.79 -2.83 50.23
C ALA A 538 -9.03 -2.25 51.44
N ASN A 539 -8.68 -0.96 51.41
CA ASN A 539 -8.05 -0.27 52.53
C ASN A 539 -9.00 -0.03 53.72
N ALA A 540 -10.27 0.25 53.46
CA ALA A 540 -11.28 0.40 54.52
C ALA A 540 -11.59 -0.96 55.19
N VAL A 541 -11.63 -2.04 54.40
CA VAL A 541 -11.85 -3.40 54.89
C VAL A 541 -10.63 -3.94 55.63
N SER A 542 -9.40 -3.62 55.20
CA SER A 542 -8.18 -4.05 55.90
C SER A 542 -7.97 -3.38 57.26
N GLN A 543 -8.60 -2.23 57.50
CA GLN A 543 -8.58 -1.54 58.79
C GLN A 543 -9.54 -2.15 59.83
N LEU A 544 -10.45 -3.05 59.42
CA LEU A 544 -11.53 -3.56 60.29
C LEU A 544 -11.22 -4.91 60.98
N GLY A 545 -10.03 -5.47 60.79
CA GLY A 545 -9.62 -6.72 61.42
C GLY A 545 -10.32 -7.97 60.87
N GLU A 546 -9.69 -9.13 61.01
CA GLU A 546 -10.18 -10.41 60.47
C GLU A 546 -11.37 -10.94 61.30
N GLY A 547 -12.58 -10.47 60.99
CA GLY A 547 -13.83 -10.94 61.58
C GLY A 547 -14.98 -10.95 60.56
N PRO A 548 -16.07 -11.69 60.81
CA PRO A 548 -17.21 -11.76 59.90
C PRO A 548 -17.85 -10.38 59.73
N ILE A 549 -18.05 -9.95 58.48
CA ILE A 549 -18.64 -8.64 58.15
C ILE A 549 -20.09 -8.63 58.62
N THR A 550 -20.35 -7.96 59.74
CA THR A 550 -21.70 -7.72 60.24
C THR A 550 -22.34 -6.52 59.52
N PRO A 551 -23.69 -6.42 59.50
CA PRO A 551 -24.38 -5.27 58.90
C PRO A 551 -23.96 -3.92 59.48
N GLN A 552 -23.55 -3.87 60.75
CA GLN A 552 -23.03 -2.68 61.40
C GLN A 552 -21.66 -2.26 60.85
N ILE A 553 -20.76 -3.22 60.64
CA ILE A 553 -19.45 -2.97 60.03
C ILE A 553 -19.61 -2.52 58.57
N ALA A 554 -20.51 -3.16 57.83
CA ALA A 554 -20.85 -2.74 56.46
C ALA A 554 -21.40 -1.30 56.41
N GLY A 555 -22.22 -0.93 57.41
CA GLY A 555 -22.72 0.45 57.56
C GLY A 555 -21.61 1.46 57.84
N GLN A 556 -20.63 1.12 58.68
CA GLN A 556 -19.46 1.97 58.97
C GLN A 556 -18.56 2.15 57.75
N VAL A 557 -18.30 1.09 56.98
CA VAL A 557 -17.54 1.17 55.72
C VAL A 557 -18.26 2.08 54.71
N ALA A 558 -19.57 1.92 54.56
CA ALA A 558 -20.36 2.75 53.65
C ALA A 558 -20.36 4.24 54.04
N ALA A 559 -20.48 4.55 55.33
CA ALA A 559 -20.40 5.92 55.84
C ALA A 559 -19.01 6.56 55.59
N THR A 560 -17.94 5.79 55.80
CA THR A 560 -16.56 6.25 55.61
C THR A 560 -16.27 6.53 54.13
N ILE A 561 -16.74 5.68 53.22
CA ILE A 561 -16.63 5.88 51.77
C ILE A 561 -17.44 7.12 51.33
N ALA A 562 -18.66 7.29 51.84
CA ALA A 562 -19.49 8.45 51.52
C ALA A 562 -18.82 9.77 51.94
N GLN A 563 -18.17 9.80 53.10
CA GLN A 563 -17.46 10.98 53.59
C GLN A 563 -16.21 11.31 52.76
N GLN A 564 -15.45 10.30 52.33
CA GLN A 564 -14.29 10.50 51.44
C GLN A 564 -14.70 10.98 50.05
N VAL A 565 -15.79 10.46 49.49
CA VAL A 565 -16.33 10.92 48.20
C VAL A 565 -16.82 12.36 48.30
N ALA A 566 -17.50 12.73 49.38
CA ALA A 566 -17.94 14.11 49.61
C ALA A 566 -16.76 15.10 49.67
N GLN A 567 -15.66 14.72 50.33
CA GLN A 567 -14.44 15.54 50.39
C GLN A 567 -13.76 15.70 49.01
N GLN A 568 -13.71 14.63 48.20
CA GLN A 568 -13.15 14.71 46.84
C GLN A 568 -14.01 15.57 45.90
N VAL A 569 -15.33 15.51 46.03
CA VAL A 569 -16.25 16.36 45.25
C VAL A 569 -16.13 17.83 45.68
N ALA A 570 -16.01 18.12 46.98
CA ALA A 570 -15.79 19.47 47.47
C ALA A 570 -14.47 20.07 46.95
N ALA A 571 -13.38 19.29 46.90
CA ALA A 571 -12.11 19.71 46.33
C ALA A 571 -12.21 20.04 44.83
N GLN A 572 -12.93 19.22 44.04
CA GLN A 572 -13.14 19.48 42.62
C GLN A 572 -14.00 20.72 42.34
N ILE A 573 -15.01 20.97 43.18
CA ILE A 573 -15.84 22.18 43.06
C ILE A 573 -15.02 23.44 43.39
N THR A 574 -14.12 23.34 44.37
CA THR A 574 -13.23 24.44 44.78
C THR A 574 -12.22 24.79 43.66
N GLU A 575 -11.66 23.80 42.96
CA GLU A 575 -10.81 24.03 41.79
C GLU A 575 -11.56 24.65 40.60
N GLN A 576 -12.82 24.30 40.38
CA GLN A 576 -13.63 24.90 39.31
C GLN A 576 -14.03 26.35 39.59
N LEU A 577 -14.16 26.74 40.85
CA LEU A 577 -14.47 28.11 41.26
C LEU A 577 -13.25 29.04 41.21
N LEU A 578 -12.03 28.51 41.44
CA LEU A 578 -10.79 29.29 41.42
C LEU A 578 -10.28 29.68 40.01
N PHE A 579 -10.81 29.07 38.94
CA PHE A 579 -10.39 29.38 37.55
C PHE A 579 -11.26 30.41 36.82
N ARG A 580 -12.21 31.06 37.50
CA ARG A 580 -13.01 32.17 36.96
C ARG A 580 -12.93 33.40 37.85
N GLY A 581 -11.89 34.21 37.67
CA GLY A 581 -11.92 35.59 38.14
C GLY A 581 -10.56 36.26 38.22
N SER A 582 -10.27 37.16 37.27
CA SER A 582 -9.75 38.49 37.61
C SER A 582 -9.76 39.44 36.40
N PRO A 583 -9.88 40.76 36.63
CA PRO A 583 -10.56 41.71 35.76
C PRO A 583 -9.61 42.69 35.04
N ALA A 584 -10.13 43.37 34.01
CA ALA A 584 -9.45 44.45 33.30
C ALA A 584 -9.47 45.77 34.09
N PRO A 585 -8.44 46.64 33.97
CA PRO A 585 -8.47 47.98 34.54
C PRO A 585 -9.06 49.02 33.57
N LEU A 586 -9.83 49.93 34.17
CA LEU A 586 -10.44 51.15 33.64
C LEU A 586 -9.42 52.28 33.49
N THR A 587 -9.56 53.11 32.44
CA THR A 587 -9.21 54.54 32.50
C THR A 587 -10.11 55.38 31.57
N GLN A 588 -10.41 56.60 32.03
CA GLN A 588 -11.46 57.58 31.72
C GLN A 588 -11.35 58.30 30.34
N ALA A 589 -12.47 58.52 29.62
CA ALA A 589 -13.28 59.76 29.40
C ALA A 589 -12.66 60.80 28.41
N GLN A 590 -13.11 60.98 27.15
CA GLN A 590 -14.30 61.67 26.53
C GLN A 590 -13.78 62.78 25.54
N PRO A 591 -14.55 63.37 24.60
CA PRO A 591 -15.68 62.88 23.78
C PRO A 591 -15.69 63.32 22.27
N MET A 592 -16.69 62.80 21.53
CA MET A 592 -17.34 63.31 20.29
C MET A 592 -16.67 63.13 18.91
N ALA A 593 -17.26 62.25 18.07
CA ALA A 593 -18.01 62.63 16.85
C ALA A 593 -18.60 61.40 16.10
N LYS A 594 -19.91 61.48 15.90
CA LYS A 594 -20.84 60.92 14.89
C LYS A 594 -20.47 59.77 13.92
N GLU A 595 -21.46 58.86 13.83
CA GLU A 595 -22.05 58.22 12.63
C GLU A 595 -21.25 57.15 11.86
N MET A 596 -21.55 55.87 12.07
CA MET A 596 -22.34 55.03 11.14
C MET A 596 -22.42 53.57 11.63
N SER A 597 -23.57 52.96 11.38
CA SER A 597 -24.08 51.72 11.93
C SER A 597 -23.51 50.45 11.29
N THR A 598 -23.43 49.38 12.12
CA THR A 598 -23.77 47.96 11.85
C THR A 598 -23.09 47.25 10.67
N SER A 599 -22.61 46.01 10.73
CA SER A 599 -22.36 44.98 11.74
C SER A 599 -21.88 43.79 10.89
N ASP A 600 -20.76 43.14 11.23
CA ASP A 600 -20.61 41.68 11.06
C ASP A 600 -19.25 41.19 11.58
N THR A 601 -19.34 40.53 12.73
CA THR A 601 -18.29 39.77 13.42
C THR A 601 -17.81 38.60 12.57
N GLN A 602 -16.57 38.65 12.10
CA GLN A 602 -15.90 37.53 11.42
C GLN A 602 -15.63 36.39 12.42
N GLN A 603 -16.40 35.31 12.32
CA GLN A 603 -16.03 34.00 12.86
C GLN A 603 -14.84 33.44 12.07
N GLY A 604 -13.70 33.27 12.72
CA GLY A 604 -12.51 32.64 12.14
C GLY A 604 -12.78 31.21 11.69
N LYS A 605 -12.55 30.92 10.39
CA LYS A 605 -12.69 29.59 9.81
C LYS A 605 -11.65 28.63 10.40
N VAL A 606 -12.12 27.73 11.23
CA VAL A 606 -11.40 26.56 11.73
C VAL A 606 -11.55 25.42 10.73
N ASP A 607 -10.52 24.61 10.48
CA ASP A 607 -10.68 23.43 9.62
C ASP A 607 -11.49 22.32 10.32
N GLY A 608 -11.86 21.27 9.59
CA GLY A 608 -12.63 20.12 10.11
C GLY A 608 -11.93 19.29 11.21
N TRP A 609 -10.84 19.82 11.78
CA TRP A 609 -10.10 19.28 12.91
C TRP A 609 -9.93 20.28 14.07
N GLY A 610 -10.51 21.49 13.99
CA GLY A 610 -10.52 22.43 15.11
C GLY A 610 -9.24 23.26 15.28
N ILE A 611 -8.38 23.38 14.25
CA ILE A 611 -7.14 24.17 14.33
C ILE A 611 -7.31 25.54 13.64
N PRO A 612 -7.04 26.67 14.33
CA PRO A 612 -7.05 28.00 13.71
C PRO A 612 -5.85 28.19 12.77
N ARG A 613 -6.09 28.68 11.54
CA ARG A 613 -5.04 28.92 10.54
C ARG A 613 -4.42 30.30 10.75
N THR A 614 -3.10 30.36 10.98
CA THR A 614 -2.33 31.58 10.76
C THR A 614 -1.91 31.70 9.28
N PHE A 615 -1.97 32.94 8.80
CA PHE A 615 -1.86 33.37 7.41
C PHE A 615 -0.39 33.45 6.97
N GLU A 616 0.29 32.33 6.66
CA GLU A 616 1.65 32.43 6.09
C GLU A 616 2.16 31.20 5.32
N ARG A 617 1.25 30.35 4.81
CA ARG A 617 1.68 29.10 4.15
C ARG A 617 0.97 28.80 2.83
N ASP A 618 0.91 29.81 1.96
CA ASP A 618 0.36 29.65 0.61
C ASP A 618 1.34 30.15 -0.46
N LEU A 619 2.52 29.52 -0.53
CA LEU A 619 3.32 29.44 -1.75
C LEU A 619 3.94 28.03 -1.85
N GLY A 620 3.58 27.31 -2.91
CA GLY A 620 3.84 25.89 -3.10
C GLY A 620 5.32 25.50 -3.12
N GLY A 621 5.74 24.72 -2.12
CA GLY A 621 7.03 24.03 -2.09
C GLY A 621 6.89 22.57 -2.54
N VAL A 622 7.55 22.24 -3.65
CA VAL A 622 7.66 20.90 -4.25
C VAL A 622 8.43 19.96 -3.30
N ARG A 623 7.98 18.69 -3.30
CA ARG A 623 8.42 17.58 -2.44
C ARG A 623 9.93 17.31 -2.53
N ASN A 624 10.59 17.28 -1.38
CA ASN A 624 11.94 16.73 -1.20
C ASN A 624 12.00 15.27 -1.66
N THR A 625 12.68 15.03 -2.78
CA THR A 625 13.30 13.75 -3.12
C THR A 625 14.49 13.52 -2.19
N ALA A 626 14.55 12.34 -1.56
CA ALA A 626 15.63 11.99 -0.66
C ALA A 626 16.96 11.90 -1.42
N VAL A 627 17.89 12.79 -1.09
CA VAL A 627 19.28 12.77 -1.55
C VAL A 627 19.99 11.59 -0.89
N ARG A 628 20.60 10.74 -1.72
CA ARG A 628 21.53 9.66 -1.33
C ARG A 628 22.88 10.32 -1.01
N PRO A 629 23.61 9.94 0.04
CA PRO A 629 24.92 10.52 0.32
C PRO A 629 25.87 10.21 -0.85
N LYS A 630 26.47 11.25 -1.43
CA LYS A 630 27.56 11.16 -2.41
C LYS A 630 28.82 10.79 -1.63
N GLY A 631 29.38 9.60 -1.87
CA GLY A 631 30.81 9.40 -1.75
C GLY A 631 31.48 9.96 -3.00
N GLU A 632 32.69 10.49 -2.85
CA GLU A 632 33.57 10.95 -3.92
C GLU A 632 33.64 9.94 -5.06
N ILE A 633 33.14 10.34 -6.23
CA ILE A 633 33.46 9.72 -7.54
C ILE A 633 33.43 10.88 -8.54
N ASP A 634 34.60 11.46 -8.81
CA ASP A 634 34.82 12.49 -9.84
C ASP A 634 35.31 11.89 -11.16
N SER A 635 34.66 10.82 -11.61
CA SER A 635 34.82 10.34 -12.98
C SER A 635 33.51 9.75 -13.49
N GLU A 636 33.08 10.20 -14.68
CA GLU A 636 32.07 9.47 -15.42
C GLU A 636 32.58 8.03 -15.61
N PRO A 637 31.75 7.00 -15.33
CA PRO A 637 32.18 5.62 -15.44
C PRO A 637 32.69 5.37 -16.85
N THR A 638 33.93 4.87 -16.95
CA THR A 638 34.54 4.56 -18.24
C THR A 638 33.78 3.41 -18.92
N TYR A 639 33.95 3.25 -20.23
CA TYR A 639 33.36 2.13 -20.95
C TYR A 639 33.76 0.77 -20.35
N ASP A 640 34.96 0.66 -19.80
CA ASP A 640 35.44 -0.55 -19.11
C ASP A 640 34.72 -0.81 -17.78
N ASP A 641 34.42 0.25 -17.02
CA ASP A 641 33.63 0.15 -15.79
C ASP A 641 32.21 -0.33 -16.10
N LEU A 642 31.62 0.16 -17.19
CA LEU A 642 30.31 -0.25 -17.66
C LEU A 642 30.33 -1.62 -18.33
N ALA A 643 31.42 -2.06 -18.95
CA ALA A 643 31.55 -3.40 -19.52
C ALA A 643 31.59 -4.47 -18.41
N ASN A 644 32.26 -4.17 -17.30
CA ASN A 644 32.52 -5.10 -16.21
C ASN A 644 31.47 -5.09 -15.07
N GLU A 645 30.40 -4.27 -15.18
CA GLU A 645 29.37 -4.18 -14.15
C GLU A 645 28.59 -5.51 -13.99
N VAL A 646 28.84 -6.23 -12.88
CA VAL A 646 28.17 -7.50 -12.54
C VAL A 646 26.69 -7.24 -12.20
N TYR A 647 25.78 -7.75 -13.04
CA TYR A 647 24.35 -7.67 -12.79
C TYR A 647 23.95 -8.51 -11.57
N ARG A 648 23.37 -7.86 -10.55
CA ARG A 648 22.94 -8.51 -9.29
C ARG A 648 21.46 -8.96 -9.28
N GLY A 649 20.75 -8.81 -10.40
CA GLY A 649 19.36 -9.23 -10.52
C GLY A 649 19.22 -10.72 -10.88
N ARG A 650 17.99 -11.16 -11.15
CA ARG A 650 17.72 -12.53 -11.58
C ARG A 650 18.19 -12.69 -13.03
N THR A 651 19.14 -13.59 -13.26
CA THR A 651 19.64 -13.90 -14.60
C THR A 651 18.49 -14.30 -15.52
N ILE A 652 18.33 -13.57 -16.63
CA ILE A 652 17.21 -13.77 -17.57
C ILE A 652 17.41 -15.05 -18.40
N VAL A 653 18.66 -15.35 -18.76
CA VAL A 653 19.06 -16.53 -19.52
C VAL A 653 20.18 -17.26 -18.78
N LYS A 654 20.02 -18.57 -18.56
CA LYS A 654 21.00 -19.41 -17.85
C LYS A 654 22.15 -19.86 -18.74
N ASP A 655 21.89 -20.06 -20.03
CA ASP A 655 22.87 -20.55 -21.00
C ASP A 655 23.00 -19.57 -22.17
N GLN A 656 24.15 -18.91 -22.24
CA GLN A 656 24.42 -17.88 -23.24
C GLN A 656 24.73 -18.46 -24.62
N THR A 657 25.07 -19.75 -24.72
CA THR A 657 25.32 -20.44 -25.99
C THR A 657 24.04 -20.67 -26.80
N SER A 658 22.88 -20.53 -26.16
CA SER A 658 21.55 -20.66 -26.80
C SER A 658 21.06 -19.40 -27.52
N ILE A 659 21.88 -18.34 -27.56
CA ILE A 659 21.57 -17.06 -28.18
C ILE A 659 22.43 -16.91 -29.43
N ARG A 660 21.79 -16.65 -30.57
CA ARG A 660 22.49 -16.37 -31.83
C ARG A 660 23.36 -15.11 -31.73
N GLY A 661 24.38 -15.05 -32.57
CA GLY A 661 25.18 -13.83 -32.72
C GLY A 661 24.30 -12.65 -33.20
N ALA A 662 24.74 -11.43 -32.93
CA ALA A 662 23.98 -10.22 -33.26
C ALA A 662 23.56 -10.16 -34.74
N ASP A 663 24.46 -10.53 -35.67
CA ASP A 663 24.17 -10.46 -37.10
C ASP A 663 23.11 -11.49 -37.54
N GLU A 664 23.22 -12.72 -37.03
CA GLU A 664 22.22 -13.78 -37.28
C GLU A 664 20.87 -13.44 -36.64
N LEU A 665 20.89 -12.82 -35.46
CA LEU A 665 19.67 -12.42 -34.75
C LEU A 665 18.85 -11.47 -35.64
N PHE A 666 19.47 -10.45 -36.23
CA PHE A 666 18.77 -9.43 -37.02
C PHE A 666 18.28 -9.91 -38.39
N ILE A 667 18.80 -11.00 -38.96
CA ILE A 667 18.21 -11.58 -40.18
C ILE A 667 17.05 -12.55 -39.88
N THR A 668 16.90 -12.98 -38.62
CA THR A 668 15.93 -14.00 -38.21
C THR A 668 14.52 -13.40 -38.00
N LYS A 669 13.48 -14.09 -38.48
CA LYS A 669 12.08 -13.69 -38.23
C LYS A 669 11.68 -13.95 -36.79
N TRP A 670 10.70 -13.21 -36.24
CA TRP A 670 10.34 -13.33 -34.82
C TRP A 670 9.94 -14.76 -34.41
N LYS A 671 9.31 -15.50 -35.33
CA LYS A 671 8.86 -16.89 -35.10
C LYS A 671 10.00 -17.89 -34.97
N GLU A 672 11.18 -17.58 -35.50
CA GLU A 672 12.36 -18.43 -35.51
C GLU A 672 13.30 -18.13 -34.31
N LEU A 673 12.99 -17.09 -33.54
CA LEU A 673 13.70 -16.74 -32.32
C LEU A 673 13.42 -17.74 -31.20
N SER A 674 14.45 -18.05 -30.43
CA SER A 674 14.31 -18.85 -29.22
C SER A 674 13.48 -18.11 -28.16
N LYS A 675 12.90 -18.85 -27.21
CA LYS A 675 12.16 -18.23 -26.10
C LYS A 675 13.02 -17.27 -25.27
N ALA A 676 14.33 -17.52 -25.19
CA ALA A 676 15.29 -16.67 -24.52
C ALA A 676 15.51 -15.36 -25.29
N GLU A 677 15.76 -15.45 -26.60
CA GLU A 677 15.95 -14.29 -27.49
C GLU A 677 14.72 -13.38 -27.49
N MET A 678 13.51 -13.96 -27.63
CA MET A 678 12.26 -13.19 -27.55
C MET A 678 12.10 -12.45 -26.20
N ALA A 679 12.54 -13.06 -25.09
CA ALA A 679 12.44 -12.43 -23.78
C ALA A 679 13.41 -11.24 -23.65
N LEU A 680 14.64 -11.38 -24.16
CA LEU A 680 15.65 -10.32 -24.18
C LEU A 680 15.20 -9.15 -25.07
N LEU A 681 14.69 -9.43 -26.27
CA LEU A 681 14.17 -8.41 -27.18
C LEU A 681 12.95 -7.68 -26.60
N LYS A 682 12.04 -8.39 -25.93
CA LYS A 682 10.91 -7.77 -25.21
C LYS A 682 11.37 -6.81 -24.10
N ASN A 683 12.47 -7.09 -23.41
CA ASN A 683 13.03 -6.19 -22.40
C ASN A 683 13.58 -4.89 -23.02
N LEU A 684 14.08 -4.98 -24.26
CA LEU A 684 14.46 -3.82 -25.06
C LEU A 684 13.26 -3.08 -25.67
N GLY A 685 12.05 -3.63 -25.51
CA GLY A 685 10.80 -3.02 -25.94
C GLY A 685 10.32 -3.49 -27.31
N TRP A 686 10.96 -4.49 -27.92
CA TRP A 686 10.51 -5.06 -29.19
C TRP A 686 9.19 -5.81 -29.03
N THR A 687 8.27 -5.52 -29.95
CA THR A 687 7.10 -6.37 -30.23
C THR A 687 7.34 -7.20 -31.49
N GLN A 688 6.55 -8.26 -31.65
CA GLN A 688 6.61 -9.11 -32.85
C GLN A 688 6.41 -8.30 -34.14
N LEU A 689 5.42 -7.39 -34.14
CA LEU A 689 5.12 -6.57 -35.31
C LEU A 689 6.30 -5.67 -35.67
N GLU A 690 6.92 -5.03 -34.68
CA GLU A 690 8.07 -4.13 -34.89
C GLU A 690 9.30 -4.91 -35.39
N TRP A 691 9.53 -6.11 -34.86
CA TRP A 691 10.64 -6.95 -35.30
C TRP A 691 10.47 -7.48 -36.72
N ASP A 692 9.28 -8.00 -37.05
CA ASP A 692 8.99 -8.53 -38.38
C ASP A 692 8.95 -7.41 -39.45
N THR A 693 8.85 -6.14 -39.03
CA THR A 693 8.84 -4.95 -39.92
C THR A 693 10.09 -4.09 -39.79
N LYS A 694 11.13 -4.54 -39.08
CA LYS A 694 12.33 -3.72 -38.78
C LYS A 694 13.11 -3.24 -40.00
N ASP A 695 13.04 -3.99 -41.10
CA ASP A 695 13.70 -3.68 -42.37
C ASP A 695 12.85 -2.77 -43.27
N SER A 696 11.62 -2.44 -42.85
CA SER A 696 10.73 -1.54 -43.57
C SER A 696 11.08 -0.08 -43.31
N PRO A 697 10.92 0.84 -44.29
CA PRO A 697 11.01 2.28 -44.02
C PRO A 697 9.97 2.80 -43.01
N ALA A 698 8.91 2.02 -42.74
CA ALA A 698 7.91 2.30 -41.72
C ALA A 698 8.22 1.66 -40.35
N ALA A 699 9.40 1.04 -40.18
CA ALA A 699 9.79 0.36 -38.96
C ALA A 699 9.74 1.30 -37.75
N LYS A 700 9.00 0.88 -36.73
CA LYS A 700 9.00 1.56 -35.42
C LYS A 700 9.98 0.84 -34.52
N TRP A 701 11.12 1.47 -34.30
CA TRP A 701 12.15 0.96 -33.41
C TRP A 701 11.80 1.25 -31.96
N PRO A 702 12.03 0.32 -31.01
CA PRO A 702 11.79 0.58 -29.60
C PRO A 702 12.62 1.75 -29.08
N ILE A 703 12.09 2.48 -28.09
CA ILE A 703 12.76 3.65 -27.48
C ILE A 703 14.17 3.31 -26.96
N ALA A 704 14.43 2.06 -26.57
CA ALA A 704 15.75 1.64 -26.13
C ALA A 704 16.81 1.76 -27.23
N MET A 705 16.46 1.51 -28.50
CA MET A 705 17.37 1.58 -29.65
C MET A 705 17.81 3.01 -29.99
N GLY A 706 17.14 4.02 -29.44
CA GLY A 706 17.53 5.43 -29.56
C GLY A 706 18.32 5.95 -28.35
N ARG A 707 18.81 5.08 -27.47
CA ARG A 707 19.51 5.47 -26.24
C ARG A 707 20.90 4.85 -26.19
N PRO A 708 21.95 5.66 -25.87
CA PRO A 708 23.26 5.13 -25.58
C PRO A 708 23.23 4.06 -24.47
N PHE A 709 24.16 3.12 -24.52
CA PHE A 709 24.26 1.98 -23.62
C PHE A 709 24.26 2.41 -22.14
N ALA A 710 24.97 3.50 -21.82
CA ALA A 710 25.03 4.07 -20.48
C ALA A 710 23.65 4.52 -19.95
N ASN A 711 22.75 4.93 -20.84
CA ASN A 711 21.40 5.44 -20.52
C ASN A 711 20.33 4.35 -20.47
N LEU A 712 20.69 3.10 -20.78
CA LEU A 712 19.82 1.95 -20.60
C LEU A 712 19.66 1.61 -19.12
N ASN A 713 18.48 1.13 -18.74
CA ASN A 713 18.31 0.60 -17.39
C ASN A 713 19.12 -0.71 -17.21
N PRO A 714 19.41 -1.16 -15.98
CA PRO A 714 20.25 -2.34 -15.75
C PRO A 714 19.75 -3.62 -16.45
N THR A 715 18.44 -3.81 -16.55
CA THR A 715 17.83 -4.98 -17.22
C THR A 715 17.99 -4.91 -18.74
N GLN A 716 17.91 -3.71 -19.30
CA GLN A 716 18.18 -3.46 -20.73
C GLN A 716 19.65 -3.67 -21.05
N ARG A 717 20.58 -3.12 -20.24
CA ARG A 717 22.03 -3.36 -20.40
C ARG A 717 22.39 -4.84 -20.39
N GLU A 718 21.84 -5.60 -19.44
CA GLU A 718 22.02 -7.05 -19.41
C GLU A 718 21.47 -7.72 -20.67
N SER A 719 20.31 -7.28 -21.16
CA SER A 719 19.70 -7.83 -22.37
C SER A 719 20.54 -7.54 -23.61
N VAL A 720 21.10 -6.34 -23.73
CA VAL A 720 22.05 -5.96 -24.81
C VAL A 720 23.31 -6.85 -24.76
N ARG A 721 23.95 -7.00 -23.60
CA ARG A 721 25.13 -7.85 -23.45
C ARG A 721 24.84 -9.33 -23.77
N LYS A 722 23.69 -9.83 -23.34
CA LYS A 722 23.29 -11.23 -23.59
C LYS A 722 22.96 -11.49 -25.05
N LEU A 723 22.50 -10.49 -25.78
CA LEU A 723 22.33 -10.54 -27.24
C LEU A 723 23.65 -10.40 -28.01
N GLY A 724 24.80 -10.32 -27.32
CA GLY A 724 26.12 -10.31 -27.94
C GLY A 724 26.65 -8.94 -28.33
N PHE A 725 25.96 -7.85 -27.96
CA PHE A 725 26.44 -6.49 -28.24
C PHE A 725 27.43 -6.03 -27.19
N SER A 726 28.59 -5.52 -27.62
CA SER A 726 29.41 -4.68 -26.76
C SER A 726 28.74 -3.30 -26.57
N PRO A 727 29.08 -2.54 -25.51
CA PRO A 727 28.64 -1.16 -25.37
C PRO A 727 28.95 -0.31 -26.60
N HIS A 728 30.10 -0.53 -27.23
CA HIS A 728 30.53 0.20 -28.42
C HIS A 728 29.68 -0.15 -29.65
N ASP A 729 29.42 -1.44 -29.89
CA ASP A 729 28.58 -1.88 -31.02
C ASP A 729 27.15 -1.36 -30.89
N TRP A 730 26.63 -1.34 -29.66
CA TRP A 730 25.31 -0.79 -29.37
C TRP A 730 25.25 0.70 -29.68
N ASP A 731 26.22 1.48 -29.18
CA ASP A 731 26.25 2.93 -29.39
C ASP A 731 26.49 3.29 -30.86
N GLY A 732 27.30 2.51 -31.58
CA GLY A 732 27.47 2.62 -33.03
C GLY A 732 26.15 2.44 -33.78
N ARG A 733 25.31 1.47 -33.37
CA ARG A 733 23.98 1.27 -33.95
C ARG A 733 23.00 2.38 -33.58
N VAL A 734 23.02 2.86 -32.34
CA VAL A 734 22.22 4.03 -31.91
C VAL A 734 22.59 5.26 -32.74
N GLN A 735 23.87 5.45 -33.04
CA GLN A 735 24.36 6.54 -33.88
C GLN A 735 23.94 6.39 -35.34
N ALA A 736 24.08 5.21 -35.93
CA ALA A 736 23.58 4.93 -37.28
C ALA A 736 22.07 5.22 -37.37
N PHE A 737 21.32 4.76 -36.38
CA PHE A 737 19.87 4.97 -36.28
C PHE A 737 19.50 6.46 -36.17
N THR A 738 20.15 7.22 -35.28
CA THR A 738 19.86 8.65 -35.07
C THR A 738 20.28 9.53 -36.24
N THR A 739 21.25 9.08 -37.04
CA THR A 739 21.74 9.80 -38.23
C THR A 739 20.99 9.43 -39.51
N GLY A 740 20.04 8.48 -39.46
CA GLY A 740 19.27 8.05 -40.62
C GLY A 740 20.09 7.32 -41.69
N LYS A 741 21.32 6.90 -41.37
CA LYS A 741 22.08 5.97 -42.20
C LYS A 741 21.48 4.58 -41.96
N ASN A 742 21.23 3.83 -43.03
CA ASN A 742 20.72 2.45 -42.93
C ASN A 742 21.58 1.67 -41.89
N ALA A 743 20.95 1.29 -40.79
CA ALA A 743 21.58 0.82 -39.55
C ALA A 743 21.69 -0.71 -39.46
#